data_AF-A0A371HU39-F1
#
_entry.id   AF-A0A371HU39-F1
#
_cell.length_a   1.000
_cell.length_b   1.000
_cell.length_c   1.000
_cell.angle_alpha   90.00
_cell.angle_beta   90.00
_cell.angle_gamma   90.00
#
_symmetry.space_group_name_H-M   'P 1'
#
loop_
_entity.id
_entity.type
_entity.pdbx_description
1 polymer ?
#
loop_
_entity_poly.entity_id
_entity_poly.type
_entity_poly.pdbx_seq_one_letter_code
_entity_poly.pdbx_strand_id
1 'polypeptide(L)'
;MGFLQSLRLVLIVGGSILSVTVGDSALKHNYGDALSKSILFFEGQRSGKLPPTQRMTWRKDSALQDVYLLPPTTASPFTPQVELVGGYYDAGDNVKFNFPMAFSTTMLAWSVIEFGKFMGPDLKHALDAIRWGTEYFLKATSIPGIVFAQVGDPYADHYCWERPEDMDTPRTAYAVSRDYPGSELSAEIAAALAASSIVYRKYHTSYSAKLLQRAITLFDFADKYRGSYNDTLGPWVCPFYCDFGGYQDELVWGAAWLFKATKLPYYLDYIEENIQNLKSFGEFGWDSKDAGINVLVSKLLINSSSSFKPFILNADKFVCSVLPESPSVSVSYSPGGLVFKPGGSNLQHATAISFLFLVYAGYLKKTNKEIDCGGKVFASPRRLKQIARGQVDYILGSNPLNMSYMVGYGAKFPERIHHRASSLPSIDEYPGHIGCKGGSFYFETQNPNPNLLLGAVVGGPDIKDSYSDSRADFVHSEPTTYINAPLVVTMTTITVIVTMTRAASIDYGDALRKSILYFEGQRSGMLPPSQRMKWRKDSALNDGSDIHLVIEKYAVFEIQIDMVGGYYDAGDNVKFNFPMAYSVTMLGWSVIEFGDVMGSELQNALEAIKWGSDYLLKATSKANVVVAVVGDPNGDHNCWERPEDMDTPRTTYFLDQDRPGSELSAEIAAALSAASIAFSNTDPTYSKLLLDRAVQVFDFANKYRGSYNTSVGAGACPFYCDFSGYMDELIWGAAWLYKASKVAYYWDFVKANIESLDSNFFSFGWDGKHSGINVLVSQWAMADPSSAIPFVPNADKFICSLLPTSPIQSINYTKGGLMIKPGVCNIQNPTNLSFLLIVYARYIHAANKTIACANEVADPARLINLAKSQVDYILGNNPLGMSYMVGYGPKFPQKVHHRGSTLPSMDEHPEHLGCRDGDQYFKSDNPNPNVLIGALVGGPDVDDSFNESRYDAPHTEPTTYNSAPFVGLLAYFNNPTITFPLQ
;
A
#
# COMPACT_ATOMS: atom_id res chain seq x y z
N MET A 1 -27.50 75.51 -19.61
CA MET A 1 -28.39 74.72 -18.72
C MET A 1 -28.12 73.26 -19.04
N GLY A 2 -27.74 72.35 -18.17
CA GLY A 2 -27.50 72.34 -16.73
C GLY A 2 -27.04 70.92 -16.38
N PHE A 3 -26.10 70.82 -15.44
CA PHE A 3 -25.51 69.60 -14.89
C PHE A 3 -26.53 68.67 -14.20
N LEU A 4 -26.25 67.36 -14.18
CA LEU A 4 -26.49 66.50 -13.02
C LEU A 4 -25.65 65.22 -13.06
N GLN A 5 -25.05 64.93 -11.90
CA GLN A 5 -24.10 63.86 -11.60
C GLN A 5 -24.77 62.49 -11.43
N SER A 6 -24.08 61.43 -11.86
CA SER A 6 -24.41 60.03 -11.55
C SER A 6 -23.59 59.55 -10.34
N LEU A 7 -24.28 59.16 -9.27
CA LEU A 7 -23.68 58.61 -8.05
C LEU A 7 -23.52 57.07 -8.16
N ARG A 8 -22.38 56.57 -7.67
CA ARG A 8 -22.01 55.16 -7.58
C ARG A 8 -22.88 54.40 -6.57
N LEU A 9 -23.28 53.18 -6.90
CA LEU A 9 -23.53 52.12 -5.93
C LEU A 9 -22.74 50.87 -6.36
N VAL A 10 -21.75 50.50 -5.56
CA VAL A 10 -20.97 49.27 -5.71
C VAL A 10 -21.78 48.15 -5.04
N LEU A 11 -22.28 47.22 -5.85
CA LEU A 11 -22.83 45.95 -5.38
C LEU A 11 -21.78 44.86 -5.67
N ILE A 12 -21.08 44.44 -4.61
CA ILE A 12 -20.24 43.25 -4.62
C ILE A 12 -21.20 42.06 -4.61
N VAL A 13 -21.43 41.45 -5.76
CA VAL A 13 -22.02 40.11 -5.85
C VAL A 13 -20.87 39.12 -5.74
N GLY A 14 -20.71 38.55 -4.55
CA GLY A 14 -19.81 37.43 -4.32
C GLY A 14 -20.26 36.24 -5.17
N GLY A 15 -19.39 35.82 -6.09
CA GLY A 15 -19.55 34.55 -6.81
C GLY A 15 -19.40 33.41 -5.81
N SER A 16 -20.52 32.78 -5.47
CA SER A 16 -20.53 31.49 -4.77
C SER A 16 -19.89 30.45 -5.69
N ILE A 17 -18.63 30.12 -5.42
CA ILE A 17 -18.03 28.87 -5.87
C ILE A 17 -18.80 27.76 -5.14
N LEU A 18 -19.76 27.16 -5.84
CA LEU A 18 -20.35 25.89 -5.44
C LEU A 18 -19.23 24.84 -5.52
N SER A 19 -18.48 24.68 -4.42
CA SER A 19 -17.75 23.45 -4.15
C SER A 19 -18.78 22.34 -4.06
N VAL A 20 -18.97 21.62 -5.16
CA VAL A 20 -19.60 20.31 -5.15
C VAL A 20 -18.64 19.41 -4.39
N THR A 21 -18.89 19.22 -3.10
CA THR A 21 -18.32 18.12 -2.33
C THR A 21 -18.93 16.84 -2.89
N VAL A 22 -18.25 16.24 -3.87
CA VAL A 22 -18.45 14.85 -4.24
C VAL A 22 -18.12 14.03 -2.99
N GLY A 23 -19.11 13.29 -2.48
CA GLY A 23 -18.95 12.44 -1.32
C GLY A 23 -17.80 11.46 -1.54
N ASP A 24 -16.87 11.43 -0.59
CA ASP A 24 -15.67 10.61 -0.61
C ASP A 24 -16.00 9.16 -0.23
N SER A 25 -16.76 8.48 -1.11
CA SER A 25 -16.82 7.02 -1.17
C SER A 25 -16.04 6.57 -2.41
N ALA A 26 -14.75 6.86 -2.45
CA ALA A 26 -13.90 6.40 -3.55
C ALA A 26 -13.83 4.86 -3.53
N LEU A 27 -14.45 4.22 -4.53
CA LEU A 27 -14.30 2.78 -4.79
C LEU A 27 -12.81 2.45 -4.85
N LYS A 28 -12.35 1.61 -3.90
CA LYS A 28 -10.95 1.21 -3.82
C LYS A 28 -10.66 0.13 -4.86
N HIS A 29 -10.10 0.53 -6.00
CA HIS A 29 -9.77 -0.38 -7.11
C HIS A 29 -8.61 -1.32 -6.77
N ASN A 30 -8.77 -2.62 -7.06
CA ASN A 30 -7.71 -3.62 -7.06
C ASN A 30 -6.96 -3.62 -8.40
N TYR A 31 -5.85 -2.87 -8.48
CA TYR A 31 -5.03 -2.80 -9.70
C TYR A 31 -4.27 -4.09 -10.02
N GLY A 32 -4.05 -4.97 -9.03
CA GLY A 32 -3.44 -6.28 -9.26
C GLY A 32 -4.36 -7.18 -10.07
N ASP A 33 -5.63 -7.27 -9.66
CA ASP A 33 -6.66 -8.00 -10.41
C ASP A 33 -6.88 -7.39 -11.81
N ALA A 34 -6.93 -6.06 -11.92
CA ALA A 34 -7.03 -5.37 -13.22
C ALA A 34 -5.81 -5.67 -14.14
N LEU A 35 -4.60 -5.75 -13.58
CA LEU A 35 -3.39 -6.12 -14.31
C LEU A 35 -3.47 -7.55 -14.84
N SER A 36 -3.79 -8.52 -13.96
CA SER A 36 -3.89 -9.94 -14.35
C SER A 36 -4.94 -10.13 -15.47
N LYS A 37 -6.09 -9.44 -15.35
CA LYS A 37 -7.14 -9.44 -16.38
C LYS A 37 -6.69 -8.77 -17.68
N SER A 38 -6.07 -7.59 -17.61
CA SER A 38 -5.58 -6.88 -18.81
C SER A 38 -4.55 -7.71 -19.61
N ILE A 39 -3.71 -8.50 -18.92
CA ILE A 39 -2.80 -9.44 -19.59
C ILE A 39 -3.56 -10.66 -20.14
N LEU A 40 -4.55 -11.18 -19.41
CA LEU A 40 -5.39 -12.31 -19.84
C LEU A 40 -6.16 -11.99 -21.13
N PHE A 41 -6.57 -10.75 -21.34
CA PHE A 41 -7.21 -10.29 -22.59
C PHE A 41 -6.40 -10.68 -23.84
N PHE A 42 -5.07 -10.57 -23.81
CA PHE A 42 -4.24 -10.95 -24.96
C PHE A 42 -4.36 -12.43 -25.30
N GLU A 43 -4.62 -13.32 -24.33
CA GLU A 43 -4.91 -14.73 -24.63
C GLU A 43 -6.23 -14.89 -25.38
N GLY A 44 -7.21 -14.05 -25.07
CA GLY A 44 -8.49 -13.96 -25.77
C GLY A 44 -8.36 -13.43 -27.20
N GLN A 45 -7.27 -12.72 -27.54
CA GLN A 45 -6.97 -12.22 -28.90
C GLN A 45 -6.09 -13.15 -29.74
N ARG A 46 -5.55 -14.26 -29.20
CA ARG A 46 -4.59 -15.10 -29.94
C ARG A 46 -5.21 -15.69 -31.21
N SER A 47 -4.50 -15.62 -32.32
CA SER A 47 -4.78 -16.36 -33.56
C SER A 47 -3.78 -17.51 -33.72
N GLY A 48 -4.13 -18.55 -34.47
CA GLY A 48 -3.29 -19.72 -34.70
C GLY A 48 -3.53 -20.87 -33.73
N LYS A 49 -2.53 -21.75 -33.61
CA LYS A 49 -2.57 -22.92 -32.72
C LYS A 49 -2.27 -22.52 -31.28
N LEU A 50 -3.25 -22.59 -30.41
CA LEU A 50 -3.16 -22.16 -29.02
C LEU A 50 -2.29 -23.12 -28.19
N PRO A 51 -1.52 -22.60 -27.21
CA PRO A 51 -0.69 -23.46 -26.36
C PRO A 51 -1.56 -24.22 -25.35
N PRO A 52 -1.10 -25.39 -24.84
CA PRO A 52 -1.79 -26.11 -23.77
C PRO A 52 -1.96 -25.29 -22.48
N THR A 53 -1.17 -24.23 -22.31
CA THR A 53 -1.22 -23.31 -21.17
C THR A 53 -2.22 -22.17 -21.36
N GLN A 54 -3.03 -22.17 -22.43
CA GLN A 54 -4.08 -21.18 -22.68
C GLN A 54 -5.09 -21.17 -21.52
N ARG A 55 -5.31 -20.00 -20.92
CA ARG A 55 -6.23 -19.78 -19.78
C ARG A 55 -7.62 -19.36 -20.23
N MET A 56 -7.73 -18.65 -21.36
CA MET A 56 -9.01 -18.34 -22.02
C MET A 56 -9.53 -19.59 -22.74
N THR A 57 -10.19 -20.49 -21.99
CA THR A 57 -10.54 -21.85 -22.43
C THR A 57 -11.62 -21.91 -23.50
N TRP A 58 -12.46 -20.88 -23.61
CA TRP A 58 -13.51 -20.78 -24.64
C TRP A 58 -12.97 -20.44 -26.04
N ARG A 59 -11.72 -19.96 -26.15
CA ARG A 59 -10.99 -19.81 -27.43
C ARG A 59 -10.35 -21.14 -27.84
N LYS A 60 -10.37 -21.46 -29.14
CA LYS A 60 -9.66 -22.62 -29.71
C LYS A 60 -8.76 -22.22 -30.88
N ASP A 61 -8.09 -23.22 -31.44
CA ASP A 61 -7.24 -23.09 -32.62
C ASP A 61 -8.03 -22.45 -33.78
N SER A 62 -7.46 -21.44 -34.41
CA SER A 62 -8.08 -20.69 -35.51
C SER A 62 -7.03 -20.25 -36.52
N ALA A 63 -7.45 -19.89 -37.74
CA ALA A 63 -6.55 -19.37 -38.78
C ALA A 63 -5.32 -20.26 -39.07
N LEU A 64 -5.47 -21.59 -38.97
CA LEU A 64 -4.36 -22.55 -39.13
C LEU A 64 -3.82 -22.64 -40.56
N GLN A 65 -4.49 -21.99 -41.51
CA GLN A 65 -4.15 -21.96 -42.93
C GLN A 65 -3.61 -20.58 -43.36
N ASP A 66 -3.28 -19.70 -42.41
CA ASP A 66 -2.63 -18.43 -42.71
C ASP A 66 -1.27 -18.68 -43.37
N VAL A 67 -1.23 -18.56 -44.69
CA VAL A 67 -0.03 -18.74 -45.50
C VAL A 67 0.04 -17.69 -46.60
N TYR A 68 1.25 -17.40 -47.07
CA TYR A 68 1.48 -16.67 -48.31
C TYR A 68 2.22 -17.56 -49.31
N LEU A 69 1.65 -17.73 -50.49
CA LEU A 69 2.23 -18.53 -51.57
C LEU A 69 3.19 -17.65 -52.39
N LEU A 70 4.46 -18.03 -52.44
CA LEU A 70 5.44 -17.34 -53.28
C LEU A 70 5.25 -17.73 -54.75
N PRO A 71 5.62 -16.86 -55.72
CA PRO A 71 5.62 -17.23 -57.13
C PRO A 71 6.48 -18.49 -57.38
N PRO A 72 6.08 -19.39 -58.31
CA PRO A 72 6.89 -20.53 -58.68
C PRO A 72 8.26 -20.07 -59.19
N THR A 73 9.34 -20.74 -58.76
CA THR A 73 10.68 -20.51 -59.31
C THR A 73 11.09 -21.66 -60.21
N THR A 74 11.98 -21.42 -61.16
CA THR A 74 12.52 -22.46 -62.06
C THR A 74 13.36 -23.52 -61.36
N ALA A 75 13.65 -23.34 -60.06
CA ALA A 75 14.51 -24.20 -59.25
C ALA A 75 13.76 -25.24 -58.39
N SER A 76 12.43 -25.13 -58.23
CA SER A 76 11.62 -26.09 -57.46
C SER A 76 10.18 -26.14 -57.97
N PRO A 77 9.62 -27.33 -58.28
CA PRO A 77 8.22 -27.49 -58.66
C PRO A 77 7.23 -27.32 -57.49
N PHE A 78 7.73 -27.20 -56.25
CA PHE A 78 6.92 -26.88 -55.07
C PHE A 78 6.91 -25.38 -54.83
N THR A 79 5.72 -24.78 -54.79
CA THR A 79 5.48 -23.38 -54.39
C THR A 79 5.94 -23.19 -52.94
N PRO A 80 7.03 -22.47 -52.66
CA PRO A 80 7.43 -22.23 -51.28
C PRO A 80 6.38 -21.32 -50.61
N GLN A 81 5.99 -21.66 -49.38
CA GLN A 81 4.97 -20.93 -48.63
C GLN A 81 5.57 -20.29 -47.37
N VAL A 82 5.13 -19.08 -47.03
CA VAL A 82 5.40 -18.45 -45.73
C VAL A 82 4.27 -18.82 -44.79
N GLU A 83 4.60 -19.45 -43.67
CA GLU A 83 3.63 -19.71 -42.60
C GLU A 83 3.40 -18.41 -41.81
N LEU A 84 2.16 -17.94 -41.78
CA LEU A 84 1.74 -16.74 -41.07
C LEU A 84 0.80 -17.06 -39.89
N VAL A 85 0.66 -18.32 -39.51
CA VAL A 85 -0.11 -18.76 -38.33
C VAL A 85 0.48 -18.17 -37.04
N GLY A 86 -0.39 -17.66 -36.16
CA GLY A 86 -0.01 -16.97 -34.92
C GLY A 86 -0.43 -15.50 -34.91
N GLY A 87 0.08 -14.75 -33.93
CA GLY A 87 -0.21 -13.32 -33.78
C GLY A 87 -1.55 -13.06 -33.07
N TYR A 88 -1.99 -11.82 -33.08
CA TYR A 88 -3.22 -11.38 -32.43
C TYR A 88 -4.26 -10.93 -33.45
N TYR A 89 -5.53 -11.25 -33.21
CA TYR A 89 -6.61 -10.49 -33.82
C TYR A 89 -6.62 -9.07 -33.23
N ASP A 90 -6.93 -8.09 -34.07
CA ASP A 90 -6.73 -6.68 -33.75
C ASP A 90 -7.72 -6.17 -32.68
N ALA A 91 -9.02 -6.41 -32.92
CA ALA A 91 -10.11 -5.88 -32.13
C ALA A 91 -11.23 -6.92 -31.94
N GLY A 92 -12.49 -6.58 -32.28
CA GLY A 92 -13.62 -7.50 -32.29
C GLY A 92 -13.72 -8.38 -33.55
N ASP A 93 -12.78 -8.18 -34.48
CA ASP A 93 -12.66 -8.83 -35.78
C ASP A 93 -11.64 -9.96 -35.80
N ASN A 94 -11.50 -10.63 -36.95
CA ASN A 94 -10.54 -11.71 -37.12
C ASN A 94 -9.42 -11.37 -38.12
N VAL A 95 -9.25 -10.08 -38.40
CA VAL A 95 -8.13 -9.57 -39.20
C VAL A 95 -6.92 -9.37 -38.30
N LYS A 96 -5.74 -9.68 -38.85
CA LYS A 96 -4.45 -9.40 -38.20
C LYS A 96 -3.84 -8.16 -38.82
N PHE A 97 -4.18 -6.98 -38.30
CA PHE A 97 -3.54 -5.72 -38.70
C PHE A 97 -2.18 -5.57 -37.99
N ASN A 98 -1.09 -5.65 -38.75
CA ASN A 98 0.24 -5.72 -38.13
C ASN A 98 0.75 -4.37 -37.63
N PHE A 99 0.24 -3.25 -38.14
CA PHE A 99 0.66 -1.92 -37.68
C PHE A 99 0.23 -1.65 -36.21
N PRO A 100 -1.07 -1.72 -35.84
CA PRO A 100 -1.49 -1.62 -34.44
C PRO A 100 -1.00 -2.79 -33.55
N MET A 101 -0.83 -3.99 -34.12
CA MET A 101 -0.25 -5.12 -33.38
C MET A 101 1.22 -4.86 -33.00
N ALA A 102 1.98 -4.23 -33.91
CA ALA A 102 3.38 -3.90 -33.67
C ALA A 102 3.48 -2.86 -32.56
N PHE A 103 2.68 -1.79 -32.64
CA PHE A 103 2.58 -0.81 -31.56
C PHE A 103 2.21 -1.44 -30.22
N SER A 104 1.19 -2.32 -30.19
CA SER A 104 0.78 -3.04 -28.98
C SER A 104 1.93 -3.86 -28.40
N THR A 105 2.70 -4.54 -29.25
CA THR A 105 3.87 -5.34 -28.84
C THR A 105 5.01 -4.44 -28.33
N THR A 106 5.26 -3.29 -28.96
CA THR A 106 6.21 -2.27 -28.48
C THR A 106 5.80 -1.77 -27.10
N MET A 107 4.51 -1.46 -26.89
CA MET A 107 3.98 -0.98 -25.61
C MET A 107 4.07 -2.04 -24.51
N LEU A 108 3.72 -3.31 -24.79
CA LEU A 108 3.92 -4.41 -23.84
C LEU A 108 5.40 -4.57 -23.47
N ALA A 109 6.31 -4.52 -24.45
CA ALA A 109 7.74 -4.61 -24.20
C ALA A 109 8.25 -3.42 -23.39
N TRP A 110 7.85 -2.19 -23.74
CA TRP A 110 8.17 -0.99 -22.97
C TRP A 110 7.65 -1.11 -21.53
N SER A 111 6.47 -1.73 -21.38
CA SER A 111 5.89 -2.01 -20.07
C SER A 111 6.78 -2.83 -19.17
N VAL A 112 7.26 -3.95 -19.70
CA VAL A 112 8.13 -4.87 -18.94
C VAL A 112 9.50 -4.24 -18.70
N ILE A 113 10.05 -3.47 -19.65
CA ILE A 113 11.34 -2.77 -19.48
C ILE A 113 11.29 -1.78 -18.31
N GLU A 114 10.20 -1.02 -18.20
CA GLU A 114 10.09 0.03 -17.19
C GLU A 114 9.63 -0.50 -15.84
N PHE A 115 8.70 -1.45 -15.85
CA PHE A 115 7.96 -1.83 -14.64
C PHE A 115 7.92 -3.34 -14.37
N GLY A 116 8.56 -4.18 -15.18
CA GLY A 116 8.49 -5.64 -15.08
C GLY A 116 8.85 -6.20 -13.70
N LYS A 117 9.78 -5.55 -12.99
CA LYS A 117 10.15 -5.92 -11.61
C LYS A 117 9.00 -5.84 -10.59
N PHE A 118 7.90 -5.21 -10.96
CA PHE A 118 6.75 -4.98 -10.10
C PHE A 118 5.50 -5.75 -10.51
N MET A 119 5.57 -6.54 -11.58
CA MET A 119 4.44 -7.32 -12.08
C MET A 119 4.21 -8.62 -11.29
N GLY A 120 5.08 -8.95 -10.33
CA GLY A 120 4.93 -10.16 -9.49
C GLY A 120 4.75 -11.42 -10.35
N PRO A 121 3.75 -12.28 -10.07
CA PRO A 121 3.50 -13.50 -10.85
C PRO A 121 3.05 -13.21 -12.29
N ASP A 122 2.42 -12.06 -12.54
CA ASP A 122 1.94 -11.67 -13.88
C ASP A 122 3.07 -11.35 -14.87
N LEU A 123 4.30 -11.13 -14.39
CA LEU A 123 5.47 -10.91 -15.26
C LEU A 123 5.61 -12.04 -16.29
N LYS A 124 5.41 -13.30 -15.88
CA LYS A 124 5.51 -14.44 -16.80
C LYS A 124 4.47 -14.35 -17.91
N HIS A 125 3.23 -14.00 -17.56
CA HIS A 125 2.15 -13.86 -18.53
C HIS A 125 2.37 -12.67 -19.48
N ALA A 126 2.93 -11.57 -18.99
CA ALA A 126 3.33 -10.44 -19.82
C ALA A 126 4.46 -10.83 -20.80
N LEU A 127 5.45 -11.60 -20.35
CA LEU A 127 6.48 -12.16 -21.24
C LEU A 127 5.84 -13.05 -22.31
N ASP A 128 4.97 -13.99 -21.92
CA ASP A 128 4.29 -14.88 -22.87
C ASP A 128 3.46 -14.09 -23.90
N ALA A 129 2.80 -12.99 -23.49
CA ALA A 129 2.08 -12.11 -24.40
C ALA A 129 3.01 -11.40 -25.40
N ILE A 130 4.15 -10.85 -24.94
CA ILE A 130 5.15 -10.26 -25.84
C ILE A 130 5.67 -11.32 -26.81
N ARG A 131 5.98 -12.51 -26.30
CA ARG A 131 6.56 -13.61 -27.10
C ARG A 131 5.66 -14.00 -28.25
N TRP A 132 4.36 -14.10 -27.99
CA TRP A 132 3.37 -14.48 -29.00
C TRP A 132 3.37 -13.52 -30.19
N GLY A 133 3.41 -12.21 -29.93
CA GLY A 133 3.53 -11.17 -30.96
C GLY A 133 4.87 -11.24 -31.70
N THR A 134 5.98 -11.37 -30.97
CA THR A 134 7.32 -11.37 -31.59
C THR A 134 7.63 -12.64 -32.39
N GLU A 135 7.14 -13.81 -31.98
CA GLU A 135 7.26 -15.03 -32.77
C GLU A 135 6.50 -14.91 -34.10
N TYR A 136 5.31 -14.30 -34.08
CA TYR A 136 4.59 -13.98 -35.31
C TYR A 136 5.33 -12.95 -36.17
N PHE A 137 5.88 -11.86 -35.62
CA PHE A 137 6.65 -10.90 -36.42
C PHE A 137 7.91 -11.49 -37.05
N LEU A 138 8.58 -12.45 -36.40
CA LEU A 138 9.69 -13.18 -37.02
C LEU A 138 9.25 -13.98 -38.26
N LYS A 139 8.02 -14.50 -38.27
CA LYS A 139 7.40 -15.15 -39.45
C LYS A 139 6.99 -14.12 -40.51
N ALA A 140 6.29 -13.06 -40.09
CA ALA A 140 5.79 -11.96 -40.94
C ALA A 140 6.90 -11.10 -41.58
N THR A 141 8.16 -11.34 -41.21
CA THR A 141 9.33 -10.66 -41.78
C THR A 141 10.41 -11.65 -42.21
N SER A 142 10.05 -12.94 -42.35
CA SER A 142 10.99 -14.03 -42.62
C SER A 142 11.67 -13.93 -43.99
N ILE A 143 11.02 -13.30 -44.96
CA ILE A 143 11.56 -13.04 -46.29
C ILE A 143 12.22 -11.65 -46.31
N PRO A 144 13.53 -11.56 -46.61
CA PRO A 144 14.19 -10.26 -46.77
C PRO A 144 13.48 -9.39 -47.82
N GLY A 145 13.18 -8.15 -47.45
CA GLY A 145 12.55 -7.18 -48.35
C GLY A 145 11.04 -7.35 -48.56
N ILE A 146 10.39 -8.26 -47.82
CA ILE A 146 8.93 -8.38 -47.75
C ILE A 146 8.51 -8.31 -46.28
N VAL A 147 7.57 -7.42 -45.97
CA VAL A 147 7.00 -7.25 -44.63
C VAL A 147 5.49 -7.39 -44.75
N PHE A 148 4.91 -8.39 -44.09
CA PHE A 148 3.45 -8.54 -44.12
C PHE A 148 2.79 -7.45 -43.28
N ALA A 149 1.86 -6.73 -43.89
CA ALA A 149 1.06 -5.68 -43.27
C ALA A 149 -0.21 -6.23 -42.62
N GLN A 150 -0.79 -7.28 -43.20
CA GLN A 150 -2.06 -7.82 -42.77
C GLN A 150 -2.30 -9.25 -43.23
N VAL A 151 -3.10 -9.99 -42.47
CA VAL A 151 -3.69 -11.27 -42.89
C VAL A 151 -5.19 -11.27 -42.63
N GLY A 152 -5.99 -11.47 -43.68
CA GLY A 152 -7.46 -11.31 -43.68
C GLY A 152 -7.89 -10.23 -44.67
N ASP A 153 -8.85 -10.53 -45.55
CA ASP A 153 -9.57 -9.49 -46.30
C ASP A 153 -10.51 -8.76 -45.34
N PRO A 154 -10.32 -7.45 -45.10
CA PRO A 154 -11.01 -6.76 -44.03
C PRO A 154 -12.49 -6.51 -44.35
N TYR A 155 -12.85 -6.32 -45.62
CA TYR A 155 -14.24 -6.12 -45.99
C TYR A 155 -15.02 -7.43 -45.92
N ALA A 156 -14.42 -8.54 -46.35
CA ALA A 156 -15.04 -9.85 -46.24
C ALA A 156 -15.20 -10.24 -44.76
N ASP A 157 -14.17 -10.05 -43.94
CA ASP A 157 -14.24 -10.32 -42.50
C ASP A 157 -15.30 -9.44 -41.80
N HIS A 158 -15.36 -8.15 -42.11
CA HIS A 158 -16.31 -7.19 -41.51
C HIS A 158 -17.74 -7.34 -42.05
N TYR A 159 -17.90 -7.96 -43.22
CA TYR A 159 -19.20 -8.39 -43.70
C TYR A 159 -19.74 -9.57 -42.89
N CYS A 160 -18.89 -10.34 -42.21
CA CYS A 160 -19.28 -11.56 -41.52
C CYS A 160 -19.32 -11.39 -39.99
N TRP A 161 -20.22 -12.13 -39.34
CA TRP A 161 -20.24 -12.33 -37.90
C TRP A 161 -20.15 -13.83 -37.63
N GLU A 162 -18.92 -14.33 -37.56
CA GLU A 162 -18.57 -15.74 -37.41
C GLU A 162 -17.49 -15.91 -36.33
N ARG A 163 -17.32 -17.15 -35.84
CA ARG A 163 -16.29 -17.44 -34.83
C ARG A 163 -14.90 -17.46 -35.49
N PRO A 164 -13.84 -16.99 -34.83
CA PRO A 164 -12.49 -17.15 -35.36
C PRO A 164 -12.15 -18.61 -35.72
N GLU A 165 -12.65 -19.55 -34.93
CA GLU A 165 -12.43 -20.98 -35.11
C GLU A 165 -13.18 -21.57 -36.32
N ASP A 166 -14.22 -20.88 -36.80
CA ASP A 166 -15.07 -21.28 -37.93
C ASP A 166 -14.84 -20.46 -39.19
N MET A 167 -13.85 -19.56 -39.21
CA MET A 167 -13.76 -18.59 -40.31
C MET A 167 -13.70 -19.25 -41.69
N ASP A 168 -14.61 -18.83 -42.57
CA ASP A 168 -14.65 -19.21 -43.98
C ASP A 168 -14.32 -18.03 -44.93
N THR A 169 -14.09 -16.85 -44.37
CA THR A 169 -13.70 -15.63 -45.09
C THR A 169 -12.29 -15.72 -45.68
N PRO A 170 -12.02 -15.03 -46.83
CA PRO A 170 -10.70 -15.00 -47.43
C PRO A 170 -9.63 -14.45 -46.47
N ARG A 171 -8.59 -15.26 -46.20
CA ARG A 171 -7.47 -14.89 -45.32
C ARG A 171 -6.24 -14.41 -46.09
N THR A 172 -6.47 -13.50 -47.04
CA THR A 172 -5.43 -12.93 -47.92
C THR A 172 -4.32 -12.25 -47.10
N ALA A 173 -3.07 -12.54 -47.42
CA ALA A 173 -1.92 -11.88 -46.82
C ALA A 173 -1.45 -10.70 -47.70
N TYR A 174 -1.48 -9.49 -47.13
CA TYR A 174 -1.03 -8.26 -47.78
C TYR A 174 0.36 -7.89 -47.24
N ALA A 175 1.26 -7.47 -48.13
CA ALA A 175 2.64 -7.17 -47.77
C ALA A 175 3.17 -5.94 -48.49
N VAL A 176 4.07 -5.24 -47.80
CA VAL A 176 4.90 -4.19 -48.37
C VAL A 176 6.23 -4.79 -48.81
N SER A 177 6.86 -4.14 -49.77
CA SER A 177 8.09 -4.60 -50.42
C SER A 177 8.96 -3.43 -50.83
N ARG A 178 10.11 -3.72 -51.46
CA ARG A 178 10.99 -2.69 -52.01
C ARG A 178 10.28 -1.72 -52.96
N ASP A 179 9.44 -2.27 -53.84
CA ASP A 179 8.78 -1.51 -54.90
C ASP A 179 7.42 -0.93 -54.44
N TYR A 180 6.92 -1.42 -53.30
CA TYR A 180 5.70 -0.98 -52.64
C TYR A 180 5.99 -0.79 -51.14
N PRO A 181 6.68 0.30 -50.75
CA PRO A 181 7.16 0.48 -49.39
C PRO A 181 6.04 0.70 -48.36
N GLY A 182 6.40 0.53 -47.09
CA GLY A 182 5.58 0.82 -45.91
C GLY A 182 6.52 1.03 -44.73
N SER A 183 7.08 2.23 -44.64
CA SER A 183 8.12 2.59 -43.68
C SER A 183 7.60 2.60 -42.26
N GLU A 184 6.41 3.16 -42.04
CA GLU A 184 5.73 3.21 -40.75
C GLU A 184 5.52 1.82 -40.16
N LEU A 185 4.88 0.92 -40.92
CA LEU A 185 4.71 -0.48 -40.53
C LEU A 185 6.04 -1.16 -40.23
N SER A 186 7.02 -1.03 -41.13
CA SER A 186 8.29 -1.76 -41.03
C SER A 186 9.13 -1.26 -39.85
N ALA A 187 9.13 0.05 -39.60
CA ALA A 187 9.84 0.67 -38.49
C ALA A 187 9.16 0.42 -37.15
N GLU A 188 7.81 0.35 -37.08
CA GLU A 188 7.12 -0.05 -35.86
C GLU A 188 7.36 -1.53 -35.51
N ILE A 189 7.39 -2.44 -36.50
CA ILE A 189 7.79 -3.84 -36.25
C ILE A 189 9.25 -3.90 -35.77
N ALA A 190 10.13 -3.08 -36.35
CA ALA A 190 11.51 -2.97 -35.87
C ALA A 190 11.57 -2.48 -34.41
N ALA A 191 10.77 -1.47 -34.04
CA ALA A 191 10.64 -0.98 -32.66
C ALA A 191 10.15 -2.08 -31.72
N ALA A 192 9.11 -2.82 -32.08
CA ALA A 192 8.56 -3.92 -31.30
C ALA A 192 9.59 -5.01 -31.01
N LEU A 193 10.34 -5.42 -32.03
CA LEU A 193 11.40 -6.43 -31.92
C LEU A 193 12.62 -5.90 -31.13
N ALA A 194 13.01 -4.63 -31.34
CA ALA A 194 14.11 -4.00 -30.62
C ALA A 194 13.78 -3.86 -29.12
N ALA A 195 12.60 -3.35 -28.77
CA ALA A 195 12.13 -3.26 -27.39
C ALA A 195 12.07 -4.65 -26.73
N SER A 196 11.46 -5.63 -27.43
CA SER A 196 11.35 -7.00 -26.91
C SER A 196 12.71 -7.68 -26.75
N SER A 197 13.69 -7.38 -27.59
CA SER A 197 15.06 -7.87 -27.41
C SER A 197 15.66 -7.46 -26.06
N ILE A 198 15.36 -6.25 -25.59
CA ILE A 198 15.81 -5.74 -24.27
C ILE A 198 15.15 -6.56 -23.16
N VAL A 199 13.83 -6.81 -23.26
CA VAL A 199 13.08 -7.64 -22.32
C VAL A 199 13.72 -9.02 -22.19
N TYR A 200 13.93 -9.71 -23.32
CA TYR A 200 14.43 -11.08 -23.34
C TYR A 200 15.93 -11.22 -23.07
N ARG A 201 16.69 -10.13 -22.98
CA ARG A 201 18.14 -10.18 -22.79
C ARG A 201 18.57 -10.98 -21.54
N LYS A 202 17.75 -10.94 -20.50
CA LYS A 202 17.98 -11.64 -19.22
C LYS A 202 17.35 -13.02 -19.13
N TYR A 203 16.38 -13.33 -20.00
CA TYR A 203 15.58 -14.55 -19.91
C TYR A 203 15.92 -15.57 -21.00
N HIS A 204 16.30 -15.10 -22.20
CA HIS A 204 16.56 -15.96 -23.35
C HIS A 204 17.50 -15.29 -24.36
N THR A 205 18.81 -15.33 -24.08
CA THR A 205 19.83 -14.55 -24.82
C THR A 205 19.84 -14.80 -26.33
N SER A 206 19.70 -16.05 -26.78
CA SER A 206 19.66 -16.39 -28.21
C SER A 206 18.42 -15.84 -28.91
N TYR A 207 17.28 -15.80 -28.22
CA TYR A 207 16.04 -15.27 -28.76
C TYR A 207 16.13 -13.74 -28.81
N SER A 208 16.61 -13.11 -27.74
CA SER A 208 16.94 -11.68 -27.69
C SER A 208 17.84 -11.24 -28.85
N ALA A 209 18.92 -11.97 -29.13
CA ALA A 209 19.80 -11.69 -30.26
C ALA A 209 19.09 -11.84 -31.62
N LYS A 210 18.25 -12.87 -31.78
CA LYS A 210 17.44 -13.08 -32.99
C LYS A 210 16.46 -11.91 -33.24
N LEU A 211 15.77 -11.45 -32.18
CA LEU A 211 14.87 -10.30 -32.26
C LEU A 211 15.63 -9.03 -32.65
N LEU A 212 16.75 -8.76 -31.98
CA LEU A 212 17.56 -7.56 -32.25
C LEU A 212 18.11 -7.55 -33.68
N GLN A 213 18.63 -8.69 -34.15
CA GLN A 213 19.15 -8.79 -35.51
C GLN A 213 18.05 -8.54 -36.55
N ARG A 214 16.85 -9.08 -36.34
CA ARG A 214 15.72 -8.83 -37.24
C ARG A 214 15.28 -7.36 -37.19
N ALA A 215 15.24 -6.75 -36.00
CA ALA A 215 14.90 -5.35 -35.84
C ALA A 215 15.84 -4.42 -36.63
N ILE A 216 17.15 -4.66 -36.56
CA ILE A 216 18.17 -3.90 -37.33
C ILE A 216 17.87 -4.01 -38.83
N THR A 217 17.71 -5.23 -39.35
CA THR A 217 17.46 -5.43 -40.79
C THR A 217 16.16 -4.82 -41.28
N LEU A 218 15.13 -4.77 -40.43
CA LEU A 218 13.83 -4.18 -40.77
C LEU A 218 13.88 -2.66 -40.76
N PHE A 219 14.59 -2.08 -39.79
CA PHE A 219 14.82 -0.64 -39.77
C PHE A 219 15.60 -0.18 -40.99
N ASP A 220 16.68 -0.89 -41.34
CA ASP A 220 17.44 -0.59 -42.56
C ASP A 220 16.58 -0.68 -43.82
N PHE A 221 15.66 -1.65 -43.88
CA PHE A 221 14.69 -1.76 -44.97
C PHE A 221 13.70 -0.58 -45.00
N ALA A 222 13.12 -0.24 -43.85
CA ALA A 222 12.15 0.85 -43.69
C ALA A 222 12.74 2.21 -44.08
N ASP A 223 13.99 2.47 -43.66
CA ASP A 223 14.70 3.72 -43.91
C ASP A 223 15.21 3.83 -45.36
N LYS A 224 15.67 2.72 -45.93
CA LYS A 224 16.19 2.68 -47.30
C LYS A 224 15.10 2.80 -48.36
N TYR A 225 13.93 2.21 -48.11
CA TYR A 225 12.80 2.20 -49.03
C TYR A 225 11.63 2.97 -48.42
N ARG A 226 11.72 4.31 -48.51
CA ARG A 226 10.76 5.20 -47.86
C ARG A 226 9.45 5.33 -48.63
N GLY A 227 8.33 5.14 -47.94
CA GLY A 227 6.99 5.42 -48.45
C GLY A 227 5.91 4.84 -47.55
N SER A 228 4.70 5.42 -47.64
CA SER A 228 3.58 4.99 -46.81
C SER A 228 2.91 3.74 -47.39
N TYR A 229 2.55 2.81 -46.53
CA TYR A 229 1.75 1.66 -46.92
C TYR A 229 0.32 2.06 -47.34
N ASN A 230 -0.15 3.27 -46.99
CA ASN A 230 -1.40 3.80 -47.53
C ASN A 230 -1.32 3.98 -49.05
N ASP A 231 -0.16 4.37 -49.57
CA ASP A 231 0.02 4.60 -51.00
C ASP A 231 -0.03 3.28 -51.80
N THR A 232 0.27 2.16 -51.14
CA THR A 232 0.48 0.86 -51.79
C THR A 232 -0.63 -0.13 -51.49
N LEU A 233 -1.04 -0.23 -50.23
CA LEU A 233 -2.07 -1.13 -49.72
C LEU A 233 -3.37 -0.39 -49.36
N GLY A 234 -3.45 0.93 -49.58
CA GLY A 234 -4.53 1.83 -49.18
C GLY A 234 -5.93 1.22 -49.16
N PRO A 235 -6.46 0.65 -50.25
CA PRO A 235 -7.80 0.06 -50.28
C PRO A 235 -8.06 -1.01 -49.21
N TRP A 236 -7.02 -1.69 -48.73
CA TRP A 236 -7.09 -2.83 -47.81
C TRP A 236 -6.70 -2.47 -46.37
N VAL A 237 -6.04 -1.33 -46.15
CA VAL A 237 -5.62 -0.88 -44.82
C VAL A 237 -6.40 0.36 -44.37
N CYS A 238 -6.84 1.20 -45.31
CA CYS A 238 -7.82 2.26 -45.11
C CYS A 238 -9.23 1.80 -45.52
N PRO A 239 -10.29 2.17 -44.78
CA PRO A 239 -10.34 3.18 -43.72
C PRO A 239 -10.02 2.67 -42.30
N PHE A 240 -9.49 1.45 -42.14
CA PHE A 240 -9.32 0.80 -40.84
C PHE A 240 -8.16 1.38 -40.03
N TYR A 241 -6.94 1.32 -40.55
CA TYR A 241 -5.71 1.80 -39.94
C TYR A 241 -4.93 2.72 -40.89
N CYS A 242 -5.54 3.81 -41.32
CA CYS A 242 -4.83 4.74 -42.19
C CYS A 242 -3.61 5.36 -41.49
N ASP A 243 -2.48 5.42 -42.21
CA ASP A 243 -1.38 6.30 -41.86
C ASP A 243 -1.77 7.78 -42.06
N PHE A 244 -2.00 8.50 -40.96
CA PHE A 244 -2.29 9.95 -40.97
C PHE A 244 -1.04 10.77 -40.59
N GLY A 245 -0.18 10.21 -39.74
CA GLY A 245 1.07 10.82 -39.26
C GLY A 245 2.16 10.91 -40.32
N GLY A 246 2.14 10.05 -41.34
CA GLY A 246 3.29 9.72 -42.17
C GLY A 246 4.27 8.83 -41.41
N TYR A 247 5.36 8.43 -42.07
CA TYR A 247 6.33 7.47 -41.50
C TYR A 247 7.53 8.07 -40.74
N GLN A 248 7.55 9.40 -40.56
CA GLN A 248 8.75 10.08 -40.01
C GLN A 248 8.92 9.78 -38.53
N ASP A 249 7.83 9.75 -37.78
CA ASP A 249 7.84 9.45 -36.37
C ASP A 249 8.15 7.97 -36.11
N GLU A 250 7.69 7.01 -36.92
CA GLU A 250 8.10 5.60 -36.77
C GLU A 250 9.58 5.38 -37.05
N LEU A 251 10.15 6.09 -38.04
CA LEU A 251 11.59 6.01 -38.29
C LEU A 251 12.39 6.54 -37.08
N VAL A 252 11.99 7.67 -36.50
CA VAL A 252 12.66 8.18 -35.29
C VAL A 252 12.41 7.26 -34.08
N TRP A 253 11.21 6.70 -33.97
CA TRP A 253 10.80 5.76 -32.91
C TRP A 253 11.57 4.43 -32.97
N GLY A 254 11.66 3.82 -34.15
CA GLY A 254 12.45 2.63 -34.41
C GLY A 254 13.93 2.85 -34.12
N ALA A 255 14.48 3.98 -34.56
CA ALA A 255 15.85 4.39 -34.23
C ALA A 255 16.04 4.56 -32.71
N ALA A 256 15.10 5.18 -31.99
CA ALA A 256 15.16 5.35 -30.54
C ALA A 256 15.19 4.02 -29.78
N TRP A 257 14.40 3.04 -30.20
CA TRP A 257 14.42 1.70 -29.61
C TRP A 257 15.69 0.92 -29.95
N LEU A 258 16.17 1.02 -31.19
CA LEU A 258 17.43 0.41 -31.60
C LEU A 258 18.62 1.04 -30.89
N PHE A 259 18.64 2.37 -30.71
CA PHE A 259 19.64 3.04 -29.89
C PHE A 259 19.59 2.55 -28.44
N LYS A 260 18.39 2.44 -27.85
CA LYS A 260 18.24 1.90 -26.50
C LYS A 260 18.76 0.46 -26.39
N ALA A 261 18.50 -0.38 -27.40
CA ALA A 261 18.89 -1.78 -27.42
C ALA A 261 20.39 -1.98 -27.68
N THR A 262 20.97 -1.25 -28.63
CA THR A 262 22.32 -1.47 -29.16
C THR A 262 23.39 -0.52 -28.60
N LYS A 263 22.99 0.71 -28.25
CA LYS A 263 23.90 1.83 -27.93
C LYS A 263 24.82 2.25 -29.09
N LEU A 264 24.51 1.86 -30.33
CA LEU A 264 25.29 2.26 -31.50
C LEU A 264 25.06 3.76 -31.80
N PRO A 265 26.14 4.56 -31.99
CA PRO A 265 26.04 6.00 -32.26
C PRO A 265 25.18 6.34 -33.48
N TYR A 266 25.25 5.53 -34.54
CA TYR A 266 24.45 5.70 -35.76
C TYR A 266 22.96 5.98 -35.49
N TYR A 267 22.34 5.24 -34.57
CA TYR A 267 20.92 5.45 -34.26
C TYR A 267 20.67 6.74 -33.48
N LEU A 268 21.63 7.18 -32.65
CA LEU A 268 21.54 8.47 -31.97
C LEU A 268 21.65 9.62 -32.97
N ASP A 269 22.65 9.55 -33.86
CA ASP A 269 22.85 10.54 -34.93
C ASP A 269 21.59 10.63 -35.81
N TYR A 270 21.01 9.48 -36.17
CA TYR A 270 19.76 9.42 -36.92
C TYR A 270 18.59 10.13 -36.19
N ILE A 271 18.43 9.90 -34.88
CA ILE A 271 17.39 10.55 -34.07
C ILE A 271 17.59 12.07 -34.06
N GLU A 272 18.82 12.53 -33.86
CA GLU A 272 19.17 13.95 -33.81
C GLU A 272 18.95 14.64 -35.18
N GLU A 273 19.34 13.98 -36.26
CA GLU A 273 19.21 14.48 -37.64
C GLU A 273 17.78 14.49 -38.16
N ASN A 274 16.84 13.78 -37.54
CA ASN A 274 15.46 13.64 -38.04
C ASN A 274 14.39 14.19 -37.09
N ILE A 275 14.75 14.72 -35.91
CA ILE A 275 13.78 15.29 -34.96
C ILE A 275 12.94 16.43 -35.57
N GLN A 276 13.52 17.24 -36.45
CA GLN A 276 12.80 18.35 -37.08
C GLN A 276 11.71 17.90 -38.07
N ASN A 277 11.69 16.61 -38.43
CA ASN A 277 10.67 16.03 -39.31
C ASN A 277 9.42 15.60 -38.54
N LEU A 278 9.46 15.61 -37.19
CA LEU A 278 8.31 15.33 -36.33
C LEU A 278 7.28 16.45 -36.47
N LYS A 279 6.01 16.07 -36.70
CA LYS A 279 4.92 17.02 -37.01
C LYS A 279 4.23 17.54 -35.76
N SER A 280 4.32 16.81 -34.65
CA SER A 280 3.69 17.17 -33.38
C SER A 280 4.69 17.02 -32.23
N PHE A 281 4.30 17.49 -31.05
CA PHE A 281 4.99 17.17 -29.80
C PHE A 281 4.13 16.31 -28.87
N GLY A 282 2.82 16.23 -29.11
CA GLY A 282 1.83 15.75 -28.14
C GLY A 282 0.96 14.58 -28.60
N GLU A 283 1.08 14.12 -29.85
CA GLU A 283 0.35 12.96 -30.35
C GLU A 283 1.04 11.64 -29.95
N PHE A 284 0.25 10.65 -29.56
CA PHE A 284 0.74 9.30 -29.23
C PHE A 284 -0.35 8.24 -29.36
N GLY A 285 -0.08 7.21 -30.16
CA GLY A 285 -0.98 6.09 -30.41
C GLY A 285 -0.37 5.11 -31.42
N TRP A 286 -1.20 4.23 -31.97
CA TRP A 286 -0.76 3.27 -33.00
C TRP A 286 -0.34 3.95 -34.31
N ASP A 287 -0.88 5.14 -34.61
CA ASP A 287 -0.51 5.96 -35.76
C ASP A 287 0.65 6.91 -35.42
N SER A 288 0.51 7.86 -34.50
CA SER A 288 1.60 8.82 -34.22
C SER A 288 2.45 8.47 -32.99
N LYS A 289 3.76 8.73 -33.01
CA LYS A 289 4.73 8.40 -31.93
C LYS A 289 5.42 9.61 -31.30
N ASP A 290 5.08 10.83 -31.71
CA ASP A 290 5.79 12.08 -31.34
C ASP A 290 6.03 12.22 -29.82
N ALA A 291 4.97 12.15 -28.99
CA ALA A 291 5.13 12.33 -27.55
C ALA A 291 5.90 11.16 -26.91
N GLY A 292 5.74 9.95 -27.44
CA GLY A 292 6.48 8.75 -27.04
C GLY A 292 7.99 8.90 -27.27
N ILE A 293 8.38 9.40 -28.44
CA ILE A 293 9.77 9.71 -28.80
C ILE A 293 10.34 10.74 -27.83
N ASN A 294 9.64 11.87 -27.62
CA ASN A 294 10.08 12.94 -26.73
C ASN A 294 10.31 12.42 -25.30
N VAL A 295 9.41 11.61 -24.76
CA VAL A 295 9.53 11.01 -23.42
C VAL A 295 10.65 9.96 -23.36
N LEU A 296 10.73 9.05 -24.34
CA LEU A 296 11.71 7.98 -24.39
C LEU A 296 13.14 8.54 -24.49
N VAL A 297 13.39 9.42 -25.46
CA VAL A 297 14.72 9.99 -25.75
C VAL A 297 15.19 10.89 -24.60
N SER A 298 14.32 11.72 -24.03
CA SER A 298 14.63 12.53 -22.84
C SER A 298 15.22 11.71 -21.71
N LYS A 299 14.71 10.48 -21.52
CA LYS A 299 15.20 9.56 -20.48
C LYS A 299 16.50 8.85 -20.86
N LEU A 300 16.68 8.48 -22.12
CA LEU A 300 17.89 7.80 -22.60
C LEU A 300 19.15 8.66 -22.45
N LEU A 301 18.98 9.98 -22.52
CA LEU A 301 20.07 10.95 -22.64
C LEU A 301 20.21 11.87 -21.41
N ILE A 302 19.70 11.43 -20.26
CA ILE A 302 19.65 12.17 -18.98
C ILE A 302 20.99 12.78 -18.50
N ASN A 303 22.13 12.31 -19.03
CA ASN A 303 23.48 12.73 -18.66
C ASN A 303 24.28 13.38 -19.82
N SER A 304 23.65 13.72 -20.95
CA SER A 304 24.33 14.24 -22.15
C SER A 304 24.09 15.76 -22.37
N SER A 305 24.95 16.43 -23.15
CA SER A 305 25.10 17.90 -23.33
C SER A 305 24.00 18.66 -24.15
N SER A 306 24.29 19.73 -24.88
CA SER A 306 23.32 20.80 -25.23
C SER A 306 22.37 20.57 -26.42
N SER A 307 22.57 19.56 -27.26
CA SER A 307 21.69 19.25 -28.43
C SER A 307 20.33 18.63 -28.06
N PHE A 308 20.13 18.27 -26.78
CA PHE A 308 18.98 17.48 -26.31
C PHE A 308 17.81 18.29 -25.74
N LYS A 309 17.95 19.62 -25.69
CA LYS A 309 16.91 20.54 -25.25
C LYS A 309 15.57 20.35 -25.98
N PRO A 310 15.52 20.06 -27.30
CA PRO A 310 14.25 19.92 -28.02
C PRO A 310 13.36 18.79 -27.49
N PHE A 311 13.90 17.58 -27.26
CA PHE A 311 13.11 16.44 -26.75
C PHE A 311 12.56 16.71 -25.34
N ILE A 312 13.40 17.24 -24.44
CA ILE A 312 12.98 17.59 -23.08
C ILE A 312 11.94 18.69 -23.11
N LEU A 313 12.15 19.74 -23.91
CA LEU A 313 11.21 20.84 -24.07
C LEU A 313 9.87 20.38 -24.65
N ASN A 314 9.89 19.48 -25.63
CA ASN A 314 8.69 18.94 -26.25
C ASN A 314 7.95 17.99 -25.31
N ALA A 315 8.65 17.19 -24.50
CA ALA A 315 8.05 16.38 -23.44
C ALA A 315 7.42 17.26 -22.33
N ASP A 316 8.10 18.35 -21.94
CA ASP A 316 7.55 19.35 -21.01
C ASP A 316 6.27 19.99 -21.60
N LYS A 317 6.31 20.41 -22.88
CA LYS A 317 5.13 20.97 -23.58
C LYS A 317 3.98 19.99 -23.66
N PHE A 318 4.26 18.71 -23.96
CA PHE A 318 3.25 17.64 -23.97
C PHE A 318 2.57 17.49 -22.60
N VAL A 319 3.36 17.48 -21.52
CA VAL A 319 2.79 17.45 -20.17
C VAL A 319 1.89 18.66 -19.94
N CYS A 320 2.37 19.86 -20.26
CA CYS A 320 1.61 21.09 -20.07
C CYS A 320 0.36 21.16 -20.96
N SER A 321 0.36 20.52 -22.13
CA SER A 321 -0.81 20.49 -23.01
C SER A 321 -1.89 19.50 -22.57
N VAL A 322 -1.58 18.62 -21.62
CA VAL A 322 -2.53 17.64 -21.08
C VAL A 322 -3.06 18.04 -19.70
N LEU A 323 -2.30 18.78 -18.89
CA LEU A 323 -2.72 19.20 -17.54
C LEU A 323 -3.99 20.06 -17.57
N PRO A 324 -5.05 19.70 -16.83
CA PRO A 324 -6.32 20.44 -16.89
C PRO A 324 -6.22 21.86 -16.35
N GLU A 325 -5.31 22.12 -15.40
CA GLU A 325 -5.07 23.45 -14.84
C GLU A 325 -4.13 24.33 -15.69
N SER A 326 -3.48 23.78 -16.72
CA SER A 326 -2.45 24.48 -17.50
C SER A 326 -3.06 25.50 -18.46
N PRO A 327 -2.45 26.70 -18.62
CA PRO A 327 -2.88 27.69 -19.61
C PRO A 327 -2.64 27.23 -21.06
N SER A 328 -1.89 26.15 -21.27
CA SER A 328 -1.56 25.59 -22.59
C SER A 328 -2.30 24.29 -22.89
N VAL A 329 -3.31 23.93 -22.09
CA VAL A 329 -4.11 22.72 -22.28
C VAL A 329 -4.70 22.65 -23.69
N SER A 330 -4.52 21.52 -24.35
CA SER A 330 -4.97 21.24 -25.73
C SER A 330 -5.86 20.01 -25.84
N VAL A 331 -6.06 19.27 -24.75
CA VAL A 331 -7.00 18.15 -24.66
C VAL A 331 -8.29 18.58 -23.98
N SER A 332 -9.38 17.86 -24.24
CA SER A 332 -10.64 18.06 -23.51
C SER A 332 -10.74 17.07 -22.36
N TYR A 333 -11.53 17.42 -21.35
CA TYR A 333 -11.91 16.50 -20.28
C TYR A 333 -13.44 16.37 -20.24
N SER A 334 -13.94 15.15 -20.07
CA SER A 334 -15.36 14.94 -19.77
C SER A 334 -15.72 15.54 -18.39
N PRO A 335 -17.00 15.78 -18.09
CA PRO A 335 -17.43 16.16 -16.74
C PRO A 335 -16.92 15.23 -15.63
N GLY A 336 -16.83 13.93 -15.90
CA GLY A 336 -16.28 12.92 -15.00
C GLY A 336 -14.75 12.86 -14.94
N GLY A 337 -14.04 13.68 -15.72
CA GLY A 337 -12.58 13.81 -15.67
C GLY A 337 -11.80 12.87 -16.59
N LEU A 338 -12.44 12.25 -17.59
CA LEU A 338 -11.76 11.45 -18.62
C LEU A 338 -11.08 12.36 -19.65
N VAL A 339 -9.80 12.12 -19.95
CA VAL A 339 -9.10 12.75 -21.08
C VAL A 339 -9.77 12.31 -22.37
N PHE A 340 -10.20 13.29 -23.15
CA PHE A 340 -10.99 13.07 -24.35
C PHE A 340 -10.37 13.78 -25.55
N LYS A 341 -10.37 13.10 -26.70
CA LYS A 341 -10.02 13.69 -28.00
C LYS A 341 -11.13 13.40 -29.01
N PRO A 342 -11.46 14.35 -29.92
CA PRO A 342 -12.46 14.10 -30.95
C PRO A 342 -12.12 12.85 -31.78
N GLY A 343 -13.05 11.91 -31.87
CA GLY A 343 -12.84 10.62 -32.53
C GLY A 343 -13.54 9.47 -31.80
N GLY A 344 -13.24 8.24 -32.23
CA GLY A 344 -13.73 7.00 -31.60
C GLY A 344 -12.70 6.35 -30.68
N SER A 345 -13.14 5.36 -29.90
CA SER A 345 -12.27 4.56 -29.02
C SER A 345 -11.41 5.40 -28.06
N ASN A 346 -12.03 6.36 -27.36
CA ASN A 346 -11.35 7.40 -26.58
C ASN A 346 -10.44 6.86 -25.47
N LEU A 347 -10.73 5.69 -24.89
CA LEU A 347 -9.87 5.11 -23.86
C LEU A 347 -8.46 4.80 -24.35
N GLN A 348 -8.22 4.68 -25.67
CA GLN A 348 -6.87 4.56 -26.22
C GLN A 348 -5.96 5.74 -25.83
N HIS A 349 -6.50 6.95 -25.83
CA HIS A 349 -5.74 8.15 -25.48
C HIS A 349 -5.52 8.22 -23.98
N ALA A 350 -6.54 7.89 -23.18
CA ALA A 350 -6.44 7.87 -21.74
C ALA A 350 -5.36 6.87 -21.26
N THR A 351 -5.31 5.66 -21.82
CA THR A 351 -4.30 4.66 -21.45
C THR A 351 -2.90 5.03 -21.93
N ALA A 352 -2.76 5.50 -23.16
CA ALA A 352 -1.47 5.88 -23.75
C ALA A 352 -0.85 7.14 -23.09
N ILE A 353 -1.65 8.18 -22.81
CA ILE A 353 -1.19 9.38 -22.10
C ILE A 353 -0.81 9.05 -20.66
N SER A 354 -1.63 8.25 -19.97
CA SER A 354 -1.35 7.80 -18.60
C SER A 354 -0.04 7.02 -18.52
N PHE A 355 0.23 6.16 -19.50
CA PHE A 355 1.51 5.47 -19.64
C PHE A 355 2.67 6.48 -19.71
N LEU A 356 2.61 7.45 -20.62
CA LEU A 356 3.71 8.40 -20.83
C LEU A 356 3.94 9.28 -19.61
N PHE A 357 2.88 9.71 -18.94
CA PHE A 357 2.95 10.47 -17.69
C PHE A 357 3.71 9.71 -16.60
N LEU A 358 3.47 8.41 -16.46
CA LEU A 358 4.16 7.58 -15.47
C LEU A 358 5.64 7.38 -15.80
N VAL A 359 5.97 7.14 -17.08
CA VAL A 359 7.36 7.02 -17.52
C VAL A 359 8.11 8.34 -17.31
N TYR A 360 7.50 9.47 -17.66
CA TYR A 360 8.13 10.78 -17.55
C TYR A 360 8.23 11.27 -16.10
N ALA A 361 7.25 10.95 -15.24
CA ALA A 361 7.37 11.19 -13.81
C ALA A 361 8.60 10.49 -13.19
N GLY A 362 8.96 9.31 -13.69
CA GLY A 362 10.18 8.62 -13.31
C GLY A 362 11.46 9.37 -13.72
N TYR A 363 11.46 9.99 -14.89
CA TYR A 363 12.54 10.87 -15.35
C TYR A 363 12.66 12.11 -14.46
N LEU A 364 11.57 12.85 -14.26
CA LEU A 364 11.53 14.07 -13.45
C LEU A 364 11.98 13.82 -12.00
N LYS A 365 11.57 12.69 -11.41
CA LYS A 365 12.04 12.28 -10.09
C LYS A 365 13.55 12.05 -10.06
N LYS A 366 14.11 11.41 -11.08
CA LYS A 366 15.55 11.11 -11.16
C LYS A 366 16.39 12.37 -11.36
N THR A 367 15.87 13.38 -12.05
CA THR A 367 16.54 14.66 -12.30
C THR A 367 16.19 15.75 -11.28
N ASN A 368 15.33 15.46 -10.31
CA ASN A 368 14.79 16.43 -9.35
C ASN A 368 14.22 17.70 -10.03
N LYS A 369 13.47 17.49 -11.13
CA LYS A 369 12.92 18.57 -11.95
C LYS A 369 11.39 18.65 -11.77
N GLU A 370 10.88 19.88 -11.76
CA GLU A 370 9.48 20.19 -11.98
C GLU A 370 9.32 20.97 -13.30
N ILE A 371 8.15 20.85 -13.94
CA ILE A 371 7.87 21.51 -15.21
C ILE A 371 7.07 22.77 -14.93
N ASP A 372 7.54 23.92 -15.39
CA ASP A 372 6.77 25.17 -15.38
C ASP A 372 5.89 25.24 -16.63
N CYS A 373 4.57 25.20 -16.44
CA CYS A 373 3.58 25.29 -17.51
C CYS A 373 3.05 26.72 -17.73
N GLY A 374 3.61 27.71 -17.04
CA GLY A 374 3.14 29.09 -17.04
C GLY A 374 1.90 29.29 -16.17
N GLY A 375 1.49 30.54 -15.96
CA GLY A 375 0.27 30.85 -15.20
C GLY A 375 0.28 30.42 -13.73
N LYS A 376 1.48 30.20 -13.14
CA LYS A 376 1.69 29.62 -11.80
C LYS A 376 1.33 28.13 -11.68
N VAL A 377 1.32 27.40 -12.79
CA VAL A 377 1.05 25.95 -12.83
C VAL A 377 2.37 25.19 -12.95
N PHE A 378 2.64 24.31 -12.00
CA PHE A 378 3.83 23.46 -11.99
C PHE A 378 3.45 21.98 -12.03
N ALA A 379 4.03 21.24 -12.97
CA ALA A 379 3.86 19.80 -13.08
C ALA A 379 4.97 19.07 -12.32
N SER A 380 4.61 18.53 -11.15
CA SER A 380 5.50 17.67 -10.36
C SER A 380 5.36 16.19 -10.75
N PRO A 381 6.36 15.34 -10.44
CA PRO A 381 6.23 13.89 -10.59
C PRO A 381 4.98 13.32 -9.90
N ARG A 382 4.57 13.91 -8.77
CA ARG A 382 3.35 13.53 -8.04
C ARG A 382 2.10 13.85 -8.84
N ARG A 383 2.03 15.02 -9.47
CA ARG A 383 0.87 15.46 -10.25
C ARG A 383 0.64 14.58 -11.49
N LEU A 384 1.71 14.22 -12.21
CA LEU A 384 1.60 13.33 -13.37
C LEU A 384 1.06 11.95 -12.98
N LYS A 385 1.53 11.42 -11.85
CA LYS A 385 1.03 10.15 -11.29
C LYS A 385 -0.43 10.25 -10.86
N GLN A 386 -0.87 11.38 -10.32
CA GLN A 386 -2.27 11.60 -9.93
C GLN A 386 -3.19 11.61 -11.15
N ILE A 387 -2.81 12.27 -12.25
CA ILE A 387 -3.62 12.28 -13.47
C ILE A 387 -3.68 10.88 -14.08
N ALA A 388 -2.53 10.20 -14.23
CA ALA A 388 -2.50 8.84 -14.73
C ALA A 388 -3.35 7.88 -13.88
N ARG A 389 -3.32 8.02 -12.55
CA ARG A 389 -4.20 7.28 -11.65
C ARG A 389 -5.67 7.63 -11.87
N GLY A 390 -6.02 8.90 -11.98
CA GLY A 390 -7.40 9.34 -12.21
C GLY A 390 -8.01 8.72 -13.48
N GLN A 391 -7.23 8.65 -14.57
CA GLN A 391 -7.68 8.01 -15.81
C GLN A 391 -7.90 6.50 -15.64
N VAL A 392 -6.99 5.82 -14.95
CA VAL A 392 -7.14 4.39 -14.64
C VAL A 392 -8.32 4.12 -13.72
N ASP A 393 -8.48 4.93 -12.67
CA ASP A 393 -9.61 4.81 -11.73
C ASP A 393 -10.93 5.06 -12.46
N TYR A 394 -10.96 6.02 -13.39
CA TYR A 394 -12.10 6.25 -14.27
C TYR A 394 -12.42 5.00 -15.10
N ILE A 395 -11.42 4.37 -15.75
CA ILE A 395 -11.61 3.11 -16.50
C ILE A 395 -12.13 1.98 -15.59
N LEU A 396 -11.69 1.92 -14.34
CA LEU A 396 -12.05 0.84 -13.42
C LEU A 396 -13.38 1.04 -12.69
N GLY A 397 -13.98 2.23 -12.75
CA GLY A 397 -15.34 2.49 -12.25
C GLY A 397 -15.52 3.77 -11.44
N SER A 398 -14.48 4.57 -11.23
CA SER A 398 -14.58 5.91 -10.61
C SER A 398 -15.01 6.95 -11.65
N ASN A 399 -16.22 6.77 -12.18
CA ASN A 399 -16.80 7.63 -13.21
C ASN A 399 -18.30 7.86 -12.92
N PRO A 400 -18.97 8.80 -13.61
CA PRO A 400 -20.38 9.12 -13.35
C PRO A 400 -21.37 7.95 -13.45
N LEU A 401 -21.01 6.87 -14.14
CA LEU A 401 -21.85 5.67 -14.28
C LEU A 401 -21.59 4.59 -13.22
N ASN A 402 -20.59 4.80 -12.34
CA ASN A 402 -20.08 3.82 -11.38
C ASN A 402 -19.88 2.45 -12.03
N MET A 403 -19.29 2.44 -13.24
CA MET A 403 -19.20 1.28 -14.12
C MET A 403 -17.76 1.12 -14.59
N SER A 404 -17.19 -0.07 -14.43
CA SER A 404 -15.91 -0.37 -15.06
C SER A 404 -16.09 -0.42 -16.57
N TYR A 405 -15.15 0.12 -17.33
CA TYR A 405 -15.02 -0.08 -18.78
C TYR A 405 -14.09 -1.26 -19.12
N MET A 406 -13.67 -2.03 -18.10
CA MET A 406 -12.95 -3.30 -18.25
C MET A 406 -13.90 -4.48 -18.00
N VAL A 407 -14.03 -5.36 -18.98
CA VAL A 407 -14.89 -6.54 -18.90
C VAL A 407 -14.45 -7.46 -17.77
N GLY A 408 -15.40 -7.84 -16.90
CA GLY A 408 -15.16 -8.72 -15.76
C GLY A 408 -14.46 -8.05 -14.57
N TYR A 409 -14.43 -6.71 -14.51
CA TYR A 409 -13.88 -5.95 -13.39
C TYR A 409 -14.98 -5.18 -12.65
N GLY A 410 -14.97 -5.26 -11.30
CA GLY A 410 -15.99 -4.63 -10.47
C GLY A 410 -17.37 -5.29 -10.58
N ALA A 411 -18.38 -4.65 -9.98
CA ALA A 411 -19.75 -5.17 -9.92
C ALA A 411 -20.59 -4.82 -11.16
N LYS A 412 -20.15 -3.86 -11.97
CA LYS A 412 -20.85 -3.36 -13.16
C LYS A 412 -19.82 -3.09 -14.26
N PHE A 413 -19.94 -3.78 -15.38
CA PHE A 413 -19.02 -3.70 -16.53
C PHE A 413 -19.77 -3.99 -17.85
N PRO A 414 -19.20 -3.70 -19.03
CA PRO A 414 -19.79 -4.03 -20.33
C PRO A 414 -20.01 -5.54 -20.51
N GLU A 415 -21.23 -5.93 -20.81
CA GLU A 415 -21.61 -7.31 -21.06
C GLU A 415 -21.82 -7.58 -22.56
N ARG A 416 -21.93 -6.54 -23.39
CA ARG A 416 -22.31 -6.62 -24.81
C ARG A 416 -21.30 -5.92 -25.70
N ILE A 417 -20.02 -6.22 -25.49
CA ILE A 417 -18.91 -5.66 -26.26
C ILE A 417 -18.96 -6.11 -27.74
N HIS A 418 -18.56 -5.23 -28.67
CA HIS A 418 -18.41 -5.54 -30.09
C HIS A 418 -17.23 -6.49 -30.30
N HIS A 419 -17.45 -7.79 -30.13
CA HIS A 419 -16.40 -8.80 -30.32
C HIS A 419 -16.98 -10.16 -30.73
N ARG A 420 -16.62 -10.64 -31.92
CA ARG A 420 -17.17 -11.88 -32.52
C ARG A 420 -17.07 -13.09 -31.59
N ALA A 421 -15.85 -13.47 -31.20
CA ALA A 421 -15.62 -14.65 -30.36
C ALA A 421 -16.27 -14.56 -28.95
N SER A 422 -16.41 -13.35 -28.41
CA SER A 422 -17.08 -13.12 -27.13
C SER A 422 -18.60 -13.29 -27.27
N SER A 423 -19.16 -12.76 -28.35
CA SER A 423 -20.62 -12.73 -28.62
C SER A 423 -21.22 -14.04 -29.11
N LEU A 424 -20.41 -14.95 -29.64
CA LEU A 424 -20.84 -16.24 -30.21
C LEU A 424 -20.55 -17.39 -29.24
N PRO A 425 -21.39 -18.43 -29.16
CA PRO A 425 -21.14 -19.58 -28.28
C PRO A 425 -19.82 -20.26 -28.65
N SER A 426 -19.03 -20.68 -27.66
CA SER A 426 -17.75 -21.35 -27.92
C SER A 426 -17.93 -22.68 -28.66
N ILE A 427 -16.86 -23.23 -29.25
CA ILE A 427 -16.90 -24.59 -29.85
C ILE A 427 -17.33 -25.64 -28.84
N ASP A 428 -16.94 -25.49 -27.57
CA ASP A 428 -17.31 -26.44 -26.51
C ASP A 428 -18.82 -26.42 -26.23
N GLU A 429 -19.46 -25.24 -26.35
CA GLU A 429 -20.89 -25.06 -26.12
C GLU A 429 -21.73 -25.42 -27.36
N TYR A 430 -21.27 -25.01 -28.54
CA TYR A 430 -21.90 -25.32 -29.82
C TYR A 430 -20.84 -25.85 -30.81
N PRO A 431 -20.68 -27.18 -30.93
CA PRO A 431 -19.68 -27.77 -31.83
C PRO A 431 -20.00 -27.61 -33.32
N GLY A 432 -21.24 -27.26 -33.66
CA GLY A 432 -21.64 -27.02 -35.04
C GLY A 432 -20.95 -25.79 -35.61
N HIS A 433 -20.68 -25.79 -36.91
CA HIS A 433 -20.05 -24.67 -37.60
C HIS A 433 -20.98 -23.44 -37.67
N ILE A 434 -20.44 -22.25 -37.39
CA ILE A 434 -21.11 -20.95 -37.56
C ILE A 434 -20.41 -20.17 -38.68
N GLY A 435 -20.87 -20.32 -39.91
CA GLY A 435 -20.31 -19.60 -41.07
C GLY A 435 -20.69 -18.11 -41.11
N CYS A 436 -20.18 -17.39 -42.10
CA CYS A 436 -20.16 -15.92 -42.21
C CYS A 436 -21.38 -15.14 -41.68
N LYS A 437 -22.63 -15.55 -42.01
CA LYS A 437 -23.85 -14.85 -41.54
C LYS A 437 -24.60 -15.59 -40.43
N GLY A 438 -24.14 -16.77 -40.04
CA GLY A 438 -24.76 -17.60 -39.01
C GLY A 438 -24.76 -16.95 -37.62
N GLY A 439 -23.85 -16.02 -37.36
CA GLY A 439 -23.79 -15.29 -36.10
C GLY A 439 -24.67 -14.05 -35.99
N SER A 440 -25.41 -13.67 -37.04
CA SER A 440 -26.18 -12.39 -37.07
C SER A 440 -27.19 -12.28 -35.92
N PHE A 441 -27.85 -13.39 -35.56
CA PHE A 441 -28.76 -13.43 -34.41
C PHE A 441 -28.04 -13.09 -33.09
N TYR A 442 -26.81 -13.58 -32.91
CA TYR A 442 -25.99 -13.28 -31.75
C TYR A 442 -25.49 -11.85 -31.76
N PHE A 443 -25.24 -11.23 -32.92
CA PHE A 443 -24.91 -9.81 -33.00
C PHE A 443 -26.10 -8.93 -32.54
N GLU A 444 -27.30 -9.22 -33.05
CA GLU A 444 -28.51 -8.39 -32.87
C GLU A 444 -29.19 -8.54 -31.50
N THR A 445 -28.98 -9.67 -30.81
CA THR A 445 -29.64 -9.92 -29.52
C THR A 445 -29.27 -8.87 -28.45
N GLN A 446 -30.16 -8.71 -27.48
CA GLN A 446 -29.91 -7.86 -26.30
C GLN A 446 -29.28 -8.63 -25.14
N ASN A 447 -29.09 -9.94 -25.28
CA ASN A 447 -28.43 -10.76 -24.28
C ASN A 447 -26.94 -10.41 -24.15
N PRO A 448 -26.36 -10.55 -22.95
CA PRO A 448 -24.91 -10.56 -22.73
C PRO A 448 -24.18 -11.48 -23.70
N ASN A 449 -22.91 -11.15 -23.97
CA ASN A 449 -22.00 -12.03 -24.69
C ASN A 449 -21.79 -13.33 -23.89
N PRO A 450 -21.98 -14.52 -24.49
CA PRO A 450 -21.87 -15.80 -23.79
C PRO A 450 -20.46 -16.07 -23.26
N ASN A 451 -19.42 -15.56 -23.92
CA ASN A 451 -18.04 -15.71 -23.47
C ASN A 451 -17.51 -14.37 -22.93
N LEU A 452 -17.22 -14.30 -21.64
CA LEU A 452 -16.60 -13.12 -21.03
C LEU A 452 -15.13 -12.99 -21.47
N LEU A 453 -14.84 -11.96 -22.26
CA LEU A 453 -13.49 -11.56 -22.61
C LEU A 453 -12.87 -10.73 -21.47
N LEU A 454 -12.56 -11.42 -20.37
CA LEU A 454 -12.01 -10.82 -19.16
C LEU A 454 -10.81 -9.93 -19.47
N GLY A 455 -10.85 -8.70 -18.95
CA GLY A 455 -9.79 -7.71 -19.09
C GLY A 455 -9.84 -6.86 -20.34
N ALA A 456 -10.74 -7.13 -21.29
CA ALA A 456 -10.97 -6.27 -22.45
C ALA A 456 -11.39 -4.88 -21.98
N VAL A 457 -10.69 -3.84 -22.45
CA VAL A 457 -11.10 -2.44 -22.25
C VAL A 457 -11.72 -1.93 -23.53
N VAL A 458 -12.98 -1.53 -23.43
CA VAL A 458 -13.76 -1.04 -24.57
C VAL A 458 -13.32 0.37 -25.00
N GLY A 459 -13.85 0.87 -26.13
CA GLY A 459 -13.62 2.24 -26.58
C GLY A 459 -13.99 3.32 -25.54
N GLY A 460 -14.97 3.05 -24.69
CA GLY A 460 -15.37 3.84 -23.52
C GLY A 460 -16.45 4.89 -23.81
N PRO A 461 -16.71 5.83 -22.89
CA PRO A 461 -17.81 6.77 -23.01
C PRO A 461 -17.50 7.94 -23.96
N ASP A 462 -18.55 8.67 -24.34
CA ASP A 462 -18.43 9.94 -25.03
C ASP A 462 -17.96 11.08 -24.11
N ILE A 463 -17.80 12.29 -24.66
CA ILE A 463 -17.35 13.49 -23.92
C ILE A 463 -18.30 13.88 -22.76
N LYS A 464 -19.54 13.37 -22.73
CA LYS A 464 -20.52 13.61 -21.67
C LYS A 464 -20.58 12.47 -20.65
N ASP A 465 -19.57 11.60 -20.64
CA ASP A 465 -19.53 10.39 -19.79
C ASP A 465 -20.68 9.41 -20.09
N SER A 466 -21.28 9.48 -21.29
CA SER A 466 -22.36 8.58 -21.69
C SER A 466 -21.81 7.34 -22.38
N TYR A 467 -22.29 6.17 -21.95
CA TYR A 467 -21.89 4.88 -22.50
C TYR A 467 -23.11 3.99 -22.71
N SER A 468 -23.21 3.40 -23.90
CA SER A 468 -24.23 2.41 -24.24
C SER A 468 -23.57 1.04 -24.38
N ASP A 469 -23.95 0.09 -23.53
CA ASP A 469 -23.46 -1.30 -23.63
C ASP A 469 -24.17 -2.01 -24.79
N SER A 470 -23.68 -1.76 -26.00
CA SER A 470 -24.30 -2.17 -27.25
C SER A 470 -23.25 -2.63 -28.26
N ARG A 471 -23.33 -3.90 -28.66
CA ARG A 471 -22.51 -4.49 -29.74
C ARG A 471 -22.53 -3.69 -31.04
N ALA A 472 -23.64 -3.06 -31.38
CA ALA A 472 -23.73 -2.29 -32.62
C ALA A 472 -22.96 -0.96 -32.55
N ASP A 473 -22.66 -0.47 -31.34
CA ASP A 473 -21.90 0.75 -31.09
C ASP A 473 -20.41 0.43 -30.95
N PHE A 474 -19.78 0.02 -32.05
CA PHE A 474 -18.37 -0.40 -32.06
C PHE A 474 -17.44 0.72 -31.57
N VAL A 475 -17.77 1.99 -31.84
CA VAL A 475 -16.99 3.17 -31.43
C VAL A 475 -16.72 3.21 -29.93
N HIS A 476 -17.70 2.78 -29.12
CA HIS A 476 -17.62 2.80 -27.66
C HIS A 476 -17.43 1.40 -27.07
N SER A 477 -17.94 0.34 -27.71
CA SER A 477 -18.00 -1.02 -27.15
C SER A 477 -16.91 -1.97 -27.65
N GLU A 478 -16.12 -1.61 -28.66
CA GLU A 478 -15.08 -2.46 -29.21
C GLU A 478 -13.80 -2.39 -28.36
N PRO A 479 -13.25 -3.52 -27.91
CA PRO A 479 -11.92 -3.57 -27.31
C PRO A 479 -10.85 -3.76 -28.37
N THR A 480 -9.65 -3.21 -28.14
CA THR A 480 -8.52 -3.37 -29.06
C THR A 480 -7.21 -3.66 -28.34
N THR A 481 -6.29 -4.33 -29.04
CA THR A 481 -4.96 -4.64 -28.51
C THR A 481 -4.18 -3.40 -28.04
N TYR A 482 -4.29 -2.29 -28.76
CA TYR A 482 -3.56 -1.05 -28.48
C TYR A 482 -4.19 -0.18 -27.39
N ILE A 483 -5.46 -0.39 -27.02
CA ILE A 483 -6.04 0.21 -25.80
C ILE A 483 -5.47 -0.51 -24.56
N ASN A 484 -5.44 -1.84 -24.60
CA ASN A 484 -5.02 -2.69 -23.48
C ASN A 484 -3.50 -2.67 -23.23
N ALA A 485 -2.68 -2.65 -24.28
CA ALA A 485 -1.21 -2.72 -24.16
C ALA A 485 -0.59 -1.63 -23.25
N PRO A 486 -0.86 -0.32 -23.43
CA PRO A 486 -0.35 0.72 -22.52
C PRO A 486 -0.96 0.63 -21.11
N LEU A 487 -2.14 0.05 -20.95
CA LEU A 487 -2.79 -0.11 -19.64
C LEU A 487 -2.01 -1.05 -18.71
N VAL A 488 -1.35 -2.09 -19.25
CA VAL A 488 -0.51 -3.04 -18.50
C VAL A 488 0.54 -2.32 -17.63
N VAL A 489 1.15 -1.24 -18.14
CA VAL A 489 2.04 -0.36 -17.33
C VAL A 489 1.32 0.44 -16.28
N THR A 490 0.22 1.08 -16.66
CA THR A 490 -0.44 2.00 -15.74
C THR A 490 -0.90 1.24 -14.50
N MET A 491 -1.40 0.02 -14.67
CA MET A 491 -1.77 -0.86 -13.55
C MET A 491 -0.56 -1.35 -12.76
N THR A 492 0.58 -1.63 -13.40
CA THR A 492 1.81 -2.05 -12.70
C THR A 492 2.41 -0.90 -11.89
N THR A 493 2.49 0.30 -12.46
CA THR A 493 3.05 1.49 -11.80
C THR A 493 2.07 2.05 -10.78
N ILE A 494 0.76 1.91 -10.98
CA ILE A 494 -0.24 2.23 -9.95
C ILE A 494 -0.26 1.13 -8.89
N THR A 495 0.02 -0.13 -9.19
CA THR A 495 0.31 -1.14 -8.14
C THR A 495 1.59 -0.80 -7.38
N VAL A 496 2.57 -0.10 -7.99
CA VAL A 496 3.81 0.39 -7.36
C VAL A 496 3.66 1.70 -6.64
N ILE A 497 2.88 2.62 -7.18
CA ILE A 497 2.50 3.87 -6.53
C ILE A 497 1.62 3.44 -5.39
N VAL A 498 0.58 2.65 -5.58
CA VAL A 498 -0.21 1.99 -4.53
C VAL A 498 0.58 0.88 -3.81
N THR A 499 1.87 0.58 -4.04
CA THR A 499 2.69 -0.22 -3.09
C THR A 499 3.75 0.62 -2.36
N MET A 500 4.17 1.74 -2.94
CA MET A 500 4.98 2.82 -2.32
C MET A 500 4.09 3.94 -1.72
N THR A 501 2.79 3.82 -1.92
CA THR A 501 1.60 4.52 -1.42
C THR A 501 0.53 3.46 -1.10
N ARG A 502 0.87 2.17 -0.90
CA ARG A 502 0.09 1.26 0.00
C ARG A 502 0.47 1.66 1.42
N ALA A 503 0.08 2.87 1.78
CA ALA A 503 -1.01 2.87 2.71
C ALA A 503 -2.26 2.71 1.82
N ALA A 504 -2.91 1.54 1.82
CA ALA A 504 -4.37 1.63 1.92
C ALA A 504 -4.59 2.71 2.97
N SER A 505 -5.17 3.89 2.64
CA SER A 505 -5.19 5.03 3.56
C SER A 505 -5.40 4.47 4.95
N ILE A 506 -4.33 4.48 5.76
CA ILE A 506 -4.31 3.63 6.93
C ILE A 506 -5.45 4.17 7.77
N ASP A 507 -6.46 3.34 7.98
CA ASP A 507 -7.63 3.72 8.73
C ASP A 507 -7.24 3.67 10.20
N TYR A 508 -6.60 4.75 10.65
CA TYR A 508 -6.18 4.90 12.03
C TYR A 508 -7.38 4.87 12.98
N GLY A 509 -8.59 5.22 12.51
CA GLY A 509 -9.82 5.12 13.27
C GLY A 509 -10.22 3.67 13.53
N ASP A 510 -10.18 2.82 12.49
CA ASP A 510 -10.38 1.38 12.64
C ASP A 510 -9.27 0.72 13.49
N ALA A 511 -8.01 1.06 13.25
CA ALA A 511 -6.89 0.59 14.07
C ALA A 511 -7.04 1.02 15.54
N LEU A 512 -7.47 2.28 15.81
CA LEU A 512 -7.70 2.79 17.17
C LEU A 512 -8.76 1.97 17.90
N ARG A 513 -9.91 1.77 17.26
CA ARG A 513 -11.01 0.97 17.81
C ARG A 513 -10.55 -0.45 18.13
N LYS A 514 -9.79 -1.07 17.23
CA LYS A 514 -9.27 -2.44 17.41
C LYS A 514 -8.23 -2.48 18.52
N SER A 515 -7.30 -1.55 18.57
CA SER A 515 -6.27 -1.46 19.63
C SER A 515 -6.90 -1.34 21.03
N ILE A 516 -8.00 -0.57 21.17
CA ILE A 516 -8.74 -0.51 22.44
C ILE A 516 -9.51 -1.80 22.71
N LEU A 517 -10.12 -2.41 21.68
CA LEU A 517 -10.81 -3.69 21.80
C LEU A 517 -9.90 -4.85 22.27
N TYR A 518 -8.61 -4.80 21.93
CA TYR A 518 -7.63 -5.78 22.42
C TYR A 518 -7.59 -5.87 23.96
N PHE A 519 -7.68 -4.74 24.66
CA PHE A 519 -7.71 -4.74 26.13
C PHE A 519 -8.92 -5.49 26.68
N GLU A 520 -10.06 -5.51 26.00
CA GLU A 520 -11.20 -6.35 26.40
C GLU A 520 -10.89 -7.84 26.26
N GLY A 521 -10.10 -8.20 25.25
CA GLY A 521 -9.56 -9.55 25.06
C GLY A 521 -8.61 -10.00 26.16
N GLN A 522 -7.98 -9.06 26.88
CA GLN A 522 -7.06 -9.32 28.00
C GLN A 522 -7.72 -9.28 29.38
N ARG A 523 -9.00 -8.90 29.52
CA ARG A 523 -9.63 -8.75 30.85
C ARG A 523 -9.63 -10.07 31.63
N SER A 524 -9.31 -10.04 32.91
CA SER A 524 -9.49 -11.13 33.86
C SER A 524 -10.62 -10.78 34.84
N GLY A 525 -11.27 -11.77 35.47
CA GLY A 525 -12.36 -11.55 36.41
C GLY A 525 -13.75 -11.63 35.78
N MET A 526 -14.75 -11.08 36.48
CA MET A 526 -16.14 -11.05 36.03
C MET A 526 -16.34 -9.96 34.96
N LEU A 527 -16.61 -10.36 33.72
CA LEU A 527 -16.71 -9.47 32.57
C LEU A 527 -18.03 -8.70 32.58
N PRO A 528 -18.03 -7.41 32.17
CA PRO A 528 -19.25 -6.61 32.16
C PRO A 528 -20.18 -7.05 31.02
N PRO A 529 -21.51 -6.82 31.12
CA PRO A 529 -22.44 -7.08 30.03
C PRO A 529 -22.09 -6.33 28.72
N SER A 530 -21.39 -5.20 28.83
CA SER A 530 -20.91 -4.40 27.70
C SER A 530 -19.69 -4.99 26.98
N GLN A 531 -19.10 -6.08 27.48
CA GLN A 531 -17.95 -6.76 26.86
C GLN A 531 -18.22 -7.06 25.37
N ARG A 532 -17.39 -6.55 24.47
CA ARG A 532 -17.51 -6.69 23.02
C ARG A 532 -16.80 -7.94 22.50
N MET A 533 -15.71 -8.35 23.13
CA MET A 533 -14.99 -9.59 22.78
C MET A 533 -15.74 -10.84 23.30
N LYS A 534 -16.76 -11.30 22.55
CA LYS A 534 -17.76 -12.29 23.04
C LYS A 534 -17.25 -13.71 23.28
N TRP A 535 -16.11 -14.08 22.70
CA TRP A 535 -15.49 -15.39 22.90
C TRP A 535 -14.76 -15.50 24.26
N ARG A 536 -14.52 -14.38 24.95
CA ARG A 536 -14.05 -14.35 26.35
C ARG A 536 -15.22 -14.47 27.33
N LYS A 537 -15.03 -15.21 28.43
CA LYS A 537 -15.98 -15.28 29.56
C LYS A 537 -15.27 -14.96 30.88
N ASP A 538 -16.04 -15.01 31.97
CA ASP A 538 -15.55 -14.81 33.33
C ASP A 538 -14.44 -15.80 33.66
N SER A 539 -13.36 -15.31 34.28
CA SER A 539 -12.19 -16.12 34.63
C SER A 539 -11.56 -15.67 35.94
N ALA A 540 -10.76 -16.54 36.56
CA ALA A 540 -9.95 -16.19 37.74
C ALA A 540 -10.77 -15.56 38.91
N LEU A 541 -11.97 -16.08 39.16
CA LEU A 541 -12.94 -15.52 40.12
C LEU A 541 -12.57 -15.72 41.59
N ASN A 542 -11.48 -16.42 41.87
CA ASN A 542 -10.95 -16.66 43.22
C ASN A 542 -9.63 -15.93 43.47
N ASP A 543 -9.22 -15.02 42.59
CA ASP A 543 -7.95 -14.29 42.75
C ASP A 543 -7.89 -13.54 44.09
N GLY A 544 -6.80 -13.76 44.83
CA GLY A 544 -6.61 -13.21 46.17
C GLY A 544 -7.21 -14.07 47.29
N SER A 545 -7.82 -15.22 46.99
CA SER A 545 -8.32 -16.13 48.02
C SER A 545 -7.22 -16.90 48.77
N ASP A 546 -5.95 -16.77 48.39
CA ASP A 546 -4.82 -17.45 49.01
C ASP A 546 -4.10 -16.60 50.06
N ILE A 547 -4.26 -15.27 50.01
CA ILE A 547 -3.67 -14.34 50.98
C ILE A 547 -4.46 -14.31 52.29
N HIS A 548 -4.31 -15.36 53.10
CA HIS A 548 -5.04 -15.49 54.38
C HIS A 548 -4.16 -15.33 55.63
N LEU A 549 -2.82 -15.34 55.54
CA LEU A 549 -1.98 -15.47 56.74
C LEU A 549 -0.62 -14.77 56.58
N VAL A 550 -0.41 -13.67 57.31
CA VAL A 550 0.93 -13.26 57.75
C VAL A 550 0.98 -13.49 59.26
N ILE A 551 1.80 -14.46 59.70
CA ILE A 551 2.08 -14.66 61.12
C ILE A 551 3.18 -13.67 61.49
N GLU A 552 2.81 -12.50 62.00
CA GLU A 552 3.72 -11.76 62.88
C GLU A 552 3.59 -12.32 64.28
N LYS A 553 4.75 -12.61 64.87
CA LYS A 553 5.00 -13.13 66.20
C LYS A 553 4.07 -12.45 67.24
N TYR A 554 2.93 -13.09 67.53
CA TYR A 554 1.85 -12.76 68.49
C TYR A 554 0.54 -12.10 68.00
N ALA A 555 0.27 -11.91 66.69
CA ALA A 555 -1.06 -11.52 66.20
C ALA A 555 -1.36 -12.04 64.78
N VAL A 556 -2.59 -12.55 64.58
CA VAL A 556 -3.10 -12.94 63.25
C VAL A 556 -3.90 -11.76 62.70
N PHE A 557 -3.44 -11.16 61.60
CA PHE A 557 -4.22 -10.19 60.83
C PHE A 557 -4.66 -10.84 59.52
N GLU A 558 -5.97 -10.97 59.31
CA GLU A 558 -6.53 -11.37 58.02
C GLU A 558 -6.38 -10.21 57.02
N ILE A 559 -5.43 -10.33 56.10
CA ILE A 559 -5.27 -9.41 54.97
C ILE A 559 -6.06 -9.97 53.80
N GLN A 560 -7.40 -9.96 53.88
CA GLN A 560 -8.21 -10.35 52.73
C GLN A 560 -8.19 -9.22 51.69
N ILE A 561 -7.69 -9.51 50.49
CA ILE A 561 -7.71 -8.61 49.32
C ILE A 561 -8.38 -9.37 48.17
N ASP A 562 -9.52 -8.87 47.70
CA ASP A 562 -10.12 -9.33 46.45
C ASP A 562 -9.23 -8.88 45.28
N MET A 563 -8.66 -9.83 44.56
CA MET A 563 -7.84 -9.57 43.39
C MET A 563 -8.52 -9.97 42.08
N VAL A 564 -9.83 -10.22 42.07
CA VAL A 564 -10.59 -10.45 40.82
C VAL A 564 -10.62 -9.18 39.97
N GLY A 565 -10.34 -9.31 38.67
CA GLY A 565 -10.21 -8.18 37.74
C GLY A 565 -8.82 -8.06 37.12
N GLY A 566 -8.55 -6.90 36.52
CA GLY A 566 -7.25 -6.59 35.90
C GLY A 566 -7.08 -7.19 34.51
N TYR A 567 -5.85 -7.13 33.99
CA TYR A 567 -5.50 -7.66 32.69
C TYR A 567 -4.56 -8.86 32.82
N TYR A 568 -4.77 -9.89 32.00
CA TYR A 568 -3.68 -10.81 31.69
C TYR A 568 -2.60 -10.08 30.89
N ASP A 569 -1.34 -10.39 31.17
CA ASP A 569 -0.20 -9.63 30.70
C ASP A 569 0.03 -9.78 29.18
N ALA A 570 0.08 -11.03 28.71
CA ALA A 570 0.43 -11.37 27.33
C ALA A 570 -0.41 -12.54 26.80
N GLY A 571 0.23 -13.60 26.30
CA GLY A 571 -0.41 -14.85 25.88
C GLY A 571 -0.75 -15.81 27.02
N ASP A 572 -0.37 -15.45 28.25
CA ASP A 572 -0.49 -16.20 29.49
C ASP A 572 -1.66 -15.75 30.36
N ASN A 573 -1.89 -16.43 31.49
CA ASN A 573 -2.96 -16.06 32.43
C ASN A 573 -2.40 -15.46 33.73
N VAL A 574 -1.14 -15.02 33.73
CA VAL A 574 -0.52 -14.35 34.88
C VAL A 574 -0.85 -12.87 34.85
N LYS A 575 -1.07 -12.29 36.03
CA LYS A 575 -1.24 -10.84 36.21
C LYS A 575 0.03 -10.25 36.80
N PHE A 576 0.94 -9.83 35.93
CA PHE A 576 2.14 -9.09 36.33
C PHE A 576 1.80 -7.60 36.49
N ASN A 577 1.78 -7.11 37.73
CA ASN A 577 1.31 -5.75 37.97
C ASN A 577 2.31 -4.67 37.52
N PHE A 578 3.59 -5.00 37.28
CA PHE A 578 4.58 -4.02 36.83
C PHE A 578 4.36 -3.56 35.38
N PRO A 579 4.34 -4.46 34.37
CA PRO A 579 3.95 -4.10 33.00
C PRO A 579 2.48 -3.68 32.90
N MET A 580 1.59 -4.17 33.76
CA MET A 580 0.19 -3.71 33.80
C MET A 580 0.08 -2.26 34.24
N ALA A 581 0.78 -1.87 35.32
CA ALA A 581 0.80 -0.48 35.78
C ALA A 581 1.34 0.45 34.70
N TYR A 582 2.44 0.07 34.04
CA TYR A 582 2.95 0.80 32.88
C TYR A 582 1.92 0.93 31.74
N SER A 583 1.21 -0.16 31.41
CA SER A 583 0.14 -0.13 30.41
C SER A 583 -0.95 0.88 30.76
N VAL A 584 -1.36 0.93 32.03
CA VAL A 584 -2.35 1.91 32.53
C VAL A 584 -1.79 3.34 32.50
N THR A 585 -0.53 3.55 32.87
CA THR A 585 0.16 4.84 32.74
C THR A 585 0.15 5.33 31.28
N MET A 586 0.48 4.47 30.32
CA MET A 586 0.54 4.81 28.90
C MET A 586 -0.83 5.03 28.27
N LEU A 587 -1.86 4.27 28.66
CA LEU A 587 -3.24 4.55 28.26
C LEU A 587 -3.71 5.90 28.83
N GLY A 588 -3.43 6.17 30.10
CA GLY A 588 -3.70 7.45 30.75
C GLY A 588 -3.00 8.60 30.03
N TRP A 589 -1.71 8.47 29.74
CA TRP A 589 -0.94 9.47 29.01
C TRP A 589 -1.49 9.69 27.59
N SER A 590 -1.89 8.62 26.90
CA SER A 590 -2.53 8.69 25.59
C SER A 590 -3.82 9.53 25.62
N VAL A 591 -4.68 9.33 26.62
CA VAL A 591 -5.91 10.12 26.78
C VAL A 591 -5.61 11.56 27.18
N ILE A 592 -4.59 11.80 28.03
CA ILE A 592 -4.20 13.16 28.44
C ILE A 592 -3.71 13.99 27.25
N GLU A 593 -2.94 13.40 26.34
CA GLU A 593 -2.36 14.12 25.20
C GLU A 593 -3.30 14.19 23.99
N PHE A 594 -4.11 13.14 23.77
CA PHE A 594 -4.86 12.93 22.52
C PHE A 594 -6.33 12.58 22.71
N GLY A 595 -6.87 12.63 23.92
CA GLY A 595 -8.26 12.24 24.20
C GLY A 595 -9.29 13.11 23.46
N ASP A 596 -8.96 14.37 23.20
CA ASP A 596 -9.78 15.31 22.43
C ASP A 596 -9.97 14.91 20.96
N VAL A 597 -9.04 14.13 20.42
CA VAL A 597 -9.05 13.65 19.03
C VAL A 597 -9.43 12.17 18.87
N MET A 598 -9.76 11.47 19.96
CA MET A 598 -10.21 10.07 19.94
C MET A 598 -11.66 9.89 19.45
N GLY A 599 -12.45 10.96 19.35
CA GLY A 599 -13.84 10.88 18.90
C GLY A 599 -14.69 9.93 19.76
N SER A 600 -15.43 9.02 19.13
CA SER A 600 -16.28 8.04 19.84
C SER A 600 -15.49 7.00 20.64
N GLU A 601 -14.20 6.80 20.36
CA GLU A 601 -13.39 5.80 21.05
C GLU A 601 -12.87 6.29 22.41
N LEU A 602 -12.98 7.59 22.74
CA LEU A 602 -12.56 8.13 24.03
C LEU A 602 -13.19 7.38 25.21
N GLN A 603 -14.49 7.07 25.12
CA GLN A 603 -15.20 6.37 26.19
C GLN A 603 -14.67 4.94 26.37
N ASN A 604 -14.39 4.23 25.28
CA ASN A 604 -13.81 2.88 25.34
C ASN A 604 -12.37 2.92 25.90
N ALA A 605 -11.59 3.95 25.57
CA ALA A 605 -10.26 4.15 26.13
C ALA A 605 -10.32 4.43 27.65
N LEU A 606 -11.25 5.28 28.09
CA LEU A 606 -11.51 5.51 29.51
C LEU A 606 -11.93 4.21 30.21
N GLU A 607 -12.79 3.39 29.61
CA GLU A 607 -13.17 2.08 30.18
C GLU A 607 -11.99 1.12 30.29
N ALA A 608 -11.05 1.14 29.32
CA ALA A 608 -9.82 0.37 29.41
C ALA A 608 -8.91 0.86 30.56
N ILE A 609 -8.76 2.17 30.74
CA ILE A 609 -8.03 2.76 31.88
C ILE A 609 -8.73 2.41 33.20
N LYS A 610 -10.06 2.51 33.25
CA LYS A 610 -10.86 2.24 34.45
C LYS A 610 -10.70 0.80 34.89
N TRP A 611 -10.77 -0.16 33.98
CA TRP A 611 -10.60 -1.58 34.30
C TRP A 611 -9.25 -1.88 34.98
N GLY A 612 -8.16 -1.33 34.44
CA GLY A 612 -6.84 -1.47 35.03
C GLY A 612 -6.69 -0.71 36.35
N SER A 613 -7.16 0.53 36.41
CA SER A 613 -7.04 1.37 37.61
C SER A 613 -7.91 0.88 38.78
N ASP A 614 -9.11 0.34 38.53
CA ASP A 614 -9.95 -0.30 39.56
C ASP A 614 -9.21 -1.48 40.19
N TYR A 615 -8.54 -2.29 39.36
CA TYR A 615 -7.73 -3.41 39.84
C TYR A 615 -6.48 -2.94 40.61
N LEU A 616 -5.79 -1.89 40.16
CA LEU A 616 -4.66 -1.32 40.90
C LEU A 616 -5.07 -0.68 42.24
N LEU A 617 -6.29 -0.15 42.34
CA LEU A 617 -6.89 0.27 43.62
C LEU A 617 -7.14 -0.93 44.56
N LYS A 618 -7.52 -2.10 44.03
CA LYS A 618 -7.60 -3.34 44.84
C LYS A 618 -6.23 -3.80 45.31
N ALA A 619 -5.26 -3.85 44.39
CA ALA A 619 -3.87 -4.27 44.63
C ALA A 619 -3.15 -3.45 45.72
N THR A 620 -3.63 -2.24 46.00
CA THR A 620 -3.07 -1.30 46.98
C THR A 620 -4.07 -0.91 48.07
N SER A 621 -5.14 -1.69 48.23
CA SER A 621 -6.25 -1.38 49.16
C SER A 621 -5.87 -1.46 50.63
N LYS A 622 -4.78 -2.15 50.96
CA LYS A 622 -4.26 -2.31 52.31
C LYS A 622 -3.00 -1.47 52.47
N ALA A 623 -2.93 -0.71 53.57
CA ALA A 623 -1.79 0.15 53.84
C ALA A 623 -0.50 -0.67 53.93
N ASN A 624 0.56 -0.18 53.26
CA ASN A 624 1.88 -0.81 53.19
C ASN A 624 1.90 -2.22 52.57
N VAL A 625 0.86 -2.60 51.82
CA VAL A 625 0.84 -3.85 51.05
C VAL A 625 0.55 -3.50 49.59
N VAL A 626 1.41 -3.98 48.69
CA VAL A 626 1.23 -3.82 47.25
C VAL A 626 1.28 -5.19 46.60
N VAL A 627 0.17 -5.65 46.02
CA VAL A 627 0.16 -6.91 45.27
C VAL A 627 0.98 -6.74 44.00
N ALA A 628 1.93 -7.66 43.78
CA ALA A 628 2.87 -7.62 42.68
C ALA A 628 2.49 -8.57 41.54
N VAL A 629 2.10 -9.80 41.87
CA VAL A 629 1.78 -10.82 40.87
C VAL A 629 0.61 -11.66 41.40
N VAL A 630 -0.30 -12.05 40.50
CA VAL A 630 -1.34 -13.05 40.79
C VAL A 630 -1.27 -14.14 39.72
N GLY A 631 -1.00 -15.37 40.15
CA GLY A 631 -0.62 -16.48 39.27
C GLY A 631 0.80 -16.96 39.57
N ASP A 632 1.01 -18.27 39.77
CA ASP A 632 2.36 -18.83 39.74
C ASP A 632 2.83 -18.92 38.27
N PRO A 633 3.83 -18.13 37.86
CA PRO A 633 4.15 -18.00 36.45
C PRO A 633 4.75 -19.27 35.86
N ASN A 634 5.50 -20.04 36.66
CA ASN A 634 6.05 -21.31 36.19
C ASN A 634 4.95 -22.36 35.98
N GLY A 635 3.99 -22.46 36.90
CA GLY A 635 2.82 -23.31 36.77
C GLY A 635 1.98 -22.96 35.55
N ASP A 636 1.64 -21.67 35.39
CA ASP A 636 0.87 -21.18 34.25
C ASP A 636 1.59 -21.43 32.91
N HIS A 637 2.90 -21.20 32.84
CA HIS A 637 3.69 -21.38 31.61
C HIS A 637 3.97 -22.85 31.27
N ASN A 638 3.81 -23.76 32.23
CA ASN A 638 3.86 -25.20 32.00
C ASN A 638 2.53 -25.79 31.46
N CYS A 639 1.49 -24.96 31.36
CA CYS A 639 0.15 -25.34 30.95
C CYS A 639 -0.31 -24.53 29.73
N TRP A 640 -1.04 -25.20 28.83
CA TRP A 640 -1.78 -24.55 27.75
C TRP A 640 -3.27 -24.83 27.92
N GLU A 641 -3.94 -23.96 28.67
CA GLU A 641 -5.36 -24.03 29.04
C GLU A 641 -6.02 -22.65 28.81
N ARG A 642 -7.36 -22.61 28.67
CA ARG A 642 -8.07 -21.35 28.44
C ARG A 642 -8.25 -20.60 29.76
N PRO A 643 -8.22 -19.25 29.77
CA PRO A 643 -8.35 -18.47 31.00
C PRO A 643 -9.58 -18.85 31.84
N GLU A 644 -10.69 -19.17 31.19
CA GLU A 644 -11.98 -19.51 31.81
C GLU A 644 -11.97 -20.85 32.58
N ASP A 645 -11.09 -21.77 32.20
CA ASP A 645 -11.01 -23.12 32.77
C ASP A 645 -9.88 -23.29 33.77
N MET A 646 -9.10 -22.25 33.98
CA MET A 646 -7.75 -22.43 34.49
C MET A 646 -7.71 -23.10 35.87
N ASP A 647 -6.89 -24.15 35.98
CA ASP A 647 -6.73 -24.95 37.20
C ASP A 647 -5.32 -24.85 37.83
N THR A 648 -4.45 -24.07 37.20
CA THR A 648 -3.11 -23.75 37.71
C THR A 648 -3.12 -22.91 38.99
N PRO A 649 -2.11 -23.05 39.88
CA PRO A 649 -2.03 -22.27 41.11
C PRO A 649 -2.04 -20.75 40.85
N ARG A 650 -3.01 -20.05 41.46
CA ARG A 650 -3.16 -18.59 41.34
C ARG A 650 -2.59 -17.82 42.52
N THR A 651 -1.36 -18.15 42.91
CA THR A 651 -0.65 -17.56 44.07
C THR A 651 -0.55 -16.05 43.96
N THR A 652 -0.81 -15.35 45.07
CA THR A 652 -0.70 -13.90 45.21
C THR A 652 0.64 -13.53 45.84
N TYR A 653 1.50 -12.89 45.07
CA TYR A 653 2.77 -12.32 45.55
C TYR A 653 2.57 -10.85 45.86
N PHE A 654 3.08 -10.39 47.00
CA PHE A 654 2.93 -9.01 47.45
C PHE A 654 4.22 -8.46 48.05
N LEU A 655 4.30 -7.14 48.07
CA LEU A 655 5.33 -6.33 48.67
C LEU A 655 4.84 -5.77 50.00
N ASP A 656 5.76 -5.63 50.94
CA ASP A 656 5.52 -5.03 52.25
C ASP A 656 6.77 -4.25 52.70
N GLN A 657 6.80 -3.81 53.96
CA GLN A 657 7.91 -3.01 54.49
C GLN A 657 9.23 -3.79 54.56
N ASP A 658 9.17 -5.12 54.74
CA ASP A 658 10.33 -5.99 54.86
C ASP A 658 10.77 -6.54 53.50
N ARG A 659 9.84 -6.61 52.55
CA ARG A 659 10.03 -7.04 51.16
C ARG A 659 9.55 -5.95 50.20
N PRO A 660 10.25 -4.82 50.13
CA PRO A 660 9.84 -3.67 49.31
C PRO A 660 10.04 -3.93 47.81
N GLY A 661 9.31 -3.17 46.99
CA GLY A 661 9.49 -3.10 45.54
C GLY A 661 9.13 -1.70 45.08
N SER A 662 10.11 -0.80 45.13
CA SER A 662 9.96 0.63 44.86
C SER A 662 9.51 0.88 43.43
N GLU A 663 10.06 0.12 42.49
CA GLU A 663 9.82 0.20 41.05
C GLU A 663 8.34 -0.01 40.74
N LEU A 664 7.81 -1.19 41.03
CA LEU A 664 6.40 -1.50 40.87
C LEU A 664 5.51 -0.50 41.60
N SER A 665 5.82 -0.20 42.87
CA SER A 665 4.96 0.67 43.68
C SER A 665 4.90 2.08 43.09
N ALA A 666 6.03 2.63 42.65
CA ALA A 666 6.07 3.95 42.02
C ALA A 666 5.46 3.96 40.61
N GLU A 667 5.53 2.87 39.85
CA GLU A 667 4.79 2.75 38.58
C GLU A 667 3.27 2.67 38.80
N ILE A 668 2.79 1.98 39.85
CA ILE A 668 1.38 2.02 40.24
C ILE A 668 0.97 3.44 40.61
N ALA A 669 1.81 4.18 41.33
CA ALA A 669 1.54 5.59 41.63
C ALA A 669 1.48 6.46 40.36
N ALA A 670 2.36 6.21 39.39
CA ALA A 670 2.32 6.86 38.08
C ALA A 670 1.01 6.54 37.32
N ALA A 671 0.62 5.27 37.30
CA ALA A 671 -0.60 4.80 36.63
C ALA A 671 -1.87 5.45 37.21
N LEU A 672 -2.00 5.44 38.54
CA LEU A 672 -3.12 6.05 39.25
C LEU A 672 -3.12 7.58 39.10
N SER A 673 -1.94 8.22 39.07
CA SER A 673 -1.82 9.65 38.80
C SER A 673 -2.25 10.01 37.37
N ALA A 674 -1.77 9.30 36.36
CA ALA A 674 -2.17 9.52 34.96
C ALA A 674 -3.68 9.27 34.77
N ALA A 675 -4.20 8.17 35.34
CA ALA A 675 -5.63 7.88 35.32
C ALA A 675 -6.45 9.00 36.01
N SER A 676 -5.98 9.54 37.15
CA SER A 676 -6.67 10.63 37.85
C SER A 676 -6.86 11.85 36.94
N ILE A 677 -5.86 12.20 36.13
CA ILE A 677 -5.94 13.32 35.19
C ILE A 677 -6.94 12.98 34.07
N ALA A 678 -6.88 11.76 33.51
CA ALA A 678 -7.79 11.33 32.44
C ALA A 678 -9.27 11.38 32.87
N PHE A 679 -9.57 11.10 34.14
CA PHE A 679 -10.94 11.17 34.69
C PHE A 679 -11.31 12.52 35.30
N SER A 680 -10.40 13.49 35.39
CA SER A 680 -10.62 14.76 36.11
C SER A 680 -11.88 15.52 35.66
N ASN A 681 -12.22 15.45 34.37
CA ASN A 681 -13.38 16.12 33.79
C ASN A 681 -14.64 15.25 33.73
N THR A 682 -14.51 13.92 33.75
CA THR A 682 -15.62 12.98 33.52
C THR A 682 -16.11 12.32 34.80
N ASP A 683 -15.22 12.04 35.75
CA ASP A 683 -15.53 11.51 37.08
C ASP A 683 -14.55 12.09 38.13
N PRO A 684 -14.82 13.31 38.64
CA PRO A 684 -13.96 13.96 39.63
C PRO A 684 -13.83 13.19 40.95
N THR A 685 -14.84 12.40 41.32
CA THR A 685 -14.82 11.59 42.55
C THR A 685 -13.86 10.43 42.40
N TYR A 686 -13.93 9.70 41.29
CA TYR A 686 -12.98 8.65 40.97
C TYR A 686 -11.57 9.20 40.74
N SER A 687 -11.44 10.34 40.05
CA SER A 687 -10.18 11.07 39.88
C SER A 687 -9.51 11.36 41.23
N LYS A 688 -10.24 11.91 42.20
CA LYS A 688 -9.71 12.16 43.54
C LYS A 688 -9.29 10.86 44.25
N LEU A 689 -10.10 9.82 44.20
CA LEU A 689 -9.77 8.52 44.79
C LEU A 689 -8.46 7.96 44.24
N LEU A 690 -8.28 8.03 42.92
CA LEU A 690 -7.05 7.59 42.25
C LEU A 690 -5.84 8.40 42.70
N LEU A 691 -5.95 9.73 42.75
CA LEU A 691 -4.85 10.60 43.18
C LEU A 691 -4.49 10.39 44.65
N ASP A 692 -5.49 10.31 45.54
CA ASP A 692 -5.28 10.05 46.96
C ASP A 692 -4.56 8.70 47.18
N ARG A 693 -4.92 7.67 46.39
CA ARG A 693 -4.20 6.39 46.43
C ARG A 693 -2.80 6.49 45.83
N ALA A 694 -2.62 7.21 44.71
CA ALA A 694 -1.31 7.38 44.09
C ALA A 694 -0.28 7.97 45.07
N VAL A 695 -0.69 8.97 45.86
CA VAL A 695 0.12 9.57 46.93
C VAL A 695 0.55 8.51 47.96
N GLN A 696 -0.41 7.71 48.46
CA GLN A 696 -0.13 6.68 49.47
C GLN A 696 0.85 5.62 48.97
N VAL A 697 0.69 5.17 47.73
CA VAL A 697 1.54 4.13 47.14
C VAL A 697 2.93 4.67 46.85
N PHE A 698 3.05 5.92 46.39
CA PHE A 698 4.34 6.57 46.21
C PHE A 698 5.08 6.78 47.54
N ASP A 699 4.37 7.20 48.58
CA ASP A 699 4.95 7.36 49.92
C ASP A 699 5.49 6.03 50.44
N PHE A 700 4.78 4.92 50.20
CA PHE A 700 5.27 3.58 50.50
C PHE A 700 6.54 3.24 49.69
N ALA A 701 6.51 3.44 48.37
CA ALA A 701 7.63 3.17 47.47
C ALA A 701 8.91 3.92 47.87
N ASN A 702 8.78 5.20 48.20
CA ASN A 702 9.90 6.06 48.53
C ASN A 702 10.41 5.83 49.96
N LYS A 703 9.51 5.51 50.90
CA LYS A 703 9.87 5.27 52.30
C LYS A 703 10.55 3.92 52.50
N TYR A 704 10.07 2.88 51.82
CA TYR A 704 10.60 1.52 51.91
C TYR A 704 11.26 1.17 50.58
N ARG A 705 12.50 1.62 50.39
CA ARG A 705 13.21 1.41 49.14
C ARG A 705 13.84 0.03 49.06
N GLY A 706 13.51 -0.72 48.02
CA GLY A 706 14.23 -1.92 47.61
C GLY A 706 13.63 -2.51 46.34
N SER A 707 14.27 -3.56 45.81
CA SER A 707 13.88 -4.12 44.51
C SER A 707 12.87 -5.25 44.65
N TYR A 708 11.82 -5.19 43.83
CA TYR A 708 10.81 -6.21 43.70
C TYR A 708 11.39 -7.53 43.16
N ASN A 709 12.50 -7.49 42.41
CA ASN A 709 13.22 -8.70 41.96
C ASN A 709 13.57 -9.60 43.14
N THR A 710 14.07 -9.02 44.23
CA THR A 710 14.45 -9.78 45.44
C THR A 710 13.26 -10.10 46.34
N SER A 711 12.24 -9.23 46.34
CA SER A 711 11.08 -9.36 47.23
C SER A 711 10.04 -10.36 46.74
N VAL A 712 9.86 -10.44 45.41
CA VAL A 712 8.95 -11.39 44.75
C VAL A 712 9.71 -12.62 44.24
N GLY A 713 10.98 -12.46 43.85
CA GLY A 713 11.83 -13.56 43.41
C GLY A 713 11.29 -14.22 42.14
N ALA A 714 11.17 -15.55 42.19
CA ALA A 714 10.72 -16.38 41.08
C ALA A 714 9.26 -16.12 40.64
N GLY A 715 8.48 -15.38 41.43
CA GLY A 715 7.14 -14.93 41.03
C GLY A 715 7.17 -13.81 39.98
N ALA A 716 8.30 -13.15 39.76
CA ALA A 716 8.47 -12.08 38.77
C ALA A 716 9.62 -12.38 37.79
N CYS A 717 10.78 -12.77 38.31
CA CYS A 717 11.94 -13.14 37.50
C CYS A 717 11.92 -14.63 37.12
N PRO A 718 12.25 -15.02 35.88
CA PRO A 718 12.92 -14.23 34.84
C PRO A 718 11.98 -13.50 33.85
N PHE A 719 10.68 -13.44 34.12
CA PHE A 719 9.67 -12.93 33.18
C PHE A 719 9.74 -11.41 33.05
N TYR A 720 9.48 -10.71 34.14
CA TYR A 720 9.69 -9.28 34.27
C TYR A 720 10.68 -9.08 35.41
N CYS A 721 11.95 -8.84 35.07
CA CYS A 721 12.93 -8.40 36.05
C CYS A 721 13.13 -6.90 35.89
N ASP A 722 13.31 -6.19 37.00
CA ASP A 722 13.87 -4.85 36.99
C ASP A 722 15.35 -4.92 36.56
N PHE A 723 15.70 -4.24 35.46
CA PHE A 723 17.08 -4.13 34.99
C PHE A 723 17.63 -2.71 35.09
N SER A 724 16.77 -1.68 35.20
CA SER A 724 17.17 -0.28 35.33
C SER A 724 17.40 0.17 36.77
N GLY A 725 16.97 -0.62 37.75
CA GLY A 725 16.83 -0.18 39.12
C GLY A 725 15.52 0.59 39.30
N TYR A 726 15.23 1.03 40.53
CA TYR A 726 13.96 1.65 40.86
C TYR A 726 13.94 3.19 40.85
N MET A 727 15.10 3.82 40.64
CA MET A 727 15.19 5.28 40.77
C MET A 727 14.47 5.99 39.62
N ASP A 728 14.44 5.41 38.43
CA ASP A 728 13.66 5.96 37.33
C ASP A 728 12.16 5.84 37.58
N GLU A 729 11.63 4.76 38.16
CA GLU A 729 10.21 4.71 38.57
C GLU A 729 9.90 5.72 39.68
N LEU A 730 10.78 5.91 40.67
CA LEU A 730 10.55 6.91 41.73
C LEU A 730 10.50 8.33 41.14
N ILE A 731 11.37 8.65 40.19
CA ILE A 731 11.36 9.97 39.54
C ILE A 731 10.14 10.10 38.61
N TRP A 732 9.79 9.03 37.90
CA TRP A 732 8.63 8.95 37.02
C TRP A 732 7.31 9.11 37.78
N GLY A 733 7.12 8.38 38.87
CA GLY A 733 5.97 8.49 39.76
C GLY A 733 5.85 9.88 40.37
N ALA A 734 6.95 10.48 40.82
CA ALA A 734 6.96 11.85 41.30
C ALA A 734 6.59 12.86 40.19
N ALA A 735 7.11 12.69 38.97
CA ALA A 735 6.77 13.55 37.84
C ALA A 735 5.27 13.51 37.51
N TRP A 736 4.66 12.32 37.52
CA TRP A 736 3.21 12.17 37.34
C TRP A 736 2.38 12.74 38.49
N LEU A 737 2.78 12.50 39.72
CA LEU A 737 2.14 13.09 40.90
C LEU A 737 2.23 14.62 40.87
N TYR A 738 3.35 15.18 40.45
CA TYR A 738 3.46 16.63 40.23
C TYR A 738 2.51 17.09 39.11
N LYS A 739 2.47 16.38 37.98
CA LYS A 739 1.56 16.73 36.87
C LYS A 739 0.10 16.72 37.32
N ALA A 740 -0.30 15.76 38.14
CA ALA A 740 -1.67 15.60 38.65
C ALA A 740 -2.03 16.57 39.78
N SER A 741 -1.15 16.73 40.78
CA SER A 741 -1.45 17.46 42.02
C SER A 741 -0.93 18.90 42.08
N LYS A 742 0.10 19.21 41.28
CA LYS A 742 0.89 20.46 41.36
C LYS A 742 1.56 20.72 42.72
N VAL A 743 1.69 19.70 43.57
CA VAL A 743 2.38 19.81 44.86
C VAL A 743 3.89 19.90 44.66
N ALA A 744 4.50 20.98 45.15
CA ALA A 744 5.91 21.31 44.92
C ALA A 744 6.90 20.20 45.34
N TYR A 745 6.59 19.48 46.44
CA TYR A 745 7.40 18.37 46.93
C TYR A 745 7.81 17.37 45.83
N TYR A 746 6.87 16.99 44.97
CA TYR A 746 7.15 16.00 43.92
C TYR A 746 8.06 16.56 42.83
N TRP A 747 7.93 17.84 42.48
CA TRP A 747 8.85 18.47 41.53
C TRP A 747 10.25 18.64 42.11
N ASP A 748 10.33 19.02 43.40
CA ASP A 748 11.60 19.09 44.11
C ASP A 748 12.26 17.72 44.22
N PHE A 749 11.48 16.65 44.43
CA PHE A 749 11.97 15.28 44.40
C PHE A 749 12.55 14.92 43.02
N VAL A 750 11.85 15.22 41.92
CA VAL A 750 12.36 14.98 40.56
C VAL A 750 13.68 15.68 40.32
N LYS A 751 13.78 16.98 40.63
CA LYS A 751 15.02 17.76 40.48
C LYS A 751 16.16 17.23 41.33
N ALA A 752 15.87 16.85 42.58
CA ALA A 752 16.89 16.37 43.52
C ALA A 752 17.46 15.00 43.16
N ASN A 753 16.74 14.18 42.38
CA ASN A 753 17.11 12.80 42.11
C ASN A 753 17.46 12.54 40.64
N ILE A 754 17.23 13.46 39.70
CA ILE A 754 17.49 13.20 38.26
C ILE A 754 18.94 12.77 37.94
N GLU A 755 19.91 13.24 38.72
CA GLU A 755 21.33 12.86 38.58
C GLU A 755 21.64 11.43 39.02
N SER A 756 20.71 10.75 39.71
CA SER A 756 20.87 9.33 40.06
C SER A 756 20.60 8.40 38.89
N LEU A 757 20.00 8.90 37.81
CA LEU A 757 19.86 8.14 36.57
C LEU A 757 21.21 8.05 35.88
N ASP A 758 21.53 6.88 35.33
CA ASP A 758 22.77 6.71 34.58
C ASP A 758 22.78 7.59 33.31
N SER A 759 23.92 7.65 32.62
CA SER A 759 24.01 8.42 31.38
C SER A 759 23.21 7.82 30.21
N ASN A 760 22.44 6.75 30.42
CA ASN A 760 21.65 6.08 29.39
C ASN A 760 20.24 6.66 29.30
N PHE A 761 20.14 7.90 28.81
CA PHE A 761 18.88 8.61 28.64
C PHE A 761 18.00 8.07 27.47
N PHE A 762 18.34 6.92 26.87
CA PHE A 762 17.68 6.41 25.66
C PHE A 762 16.62 5.33 25.93
N SER A 763 16.58 4.77 27.16
CA SER A 763 15.66 3.69 27.50
C SER A 763 14.24 4.19 27.81
N PHE A 764 13.22 3.53 27.23
CA PHE A 764 11.82 3.71 27.60
C PHE A 764 10.98 2.45 27.34
N GLY A 765 10.29 1.97 28.38
CA GLY A 765 9.38 0.84 28.34
C GLY A 765 8.82 0.52 29.73
N TRP A 766 8.32 -0.71 29.90
CA TRP A 766 7.80 -1.16 31.19
C TRP A 766 8.88 -1.22 32.30
N ASP A 767 10.15 -1.40 31.92
CA ASP A 767 11.34 -1.38 32.79
C ASP A 767 11.95 0.03 32.82
N GLY A 768 12.81 0.45 31.89
CA GLY A 768 13.39 1.81 31.97
C GLY A 768 12.41 2.98 31.68
N LYS A 769 12.46 4.07 32.46
CA LYS A 769 11.64 5.32 32.28
C LYS A 769 12.42 6.57 31.84
N HIS A 770 13.71 6.42 31.56
CA HIS A 770 14.67 7.52 31.42
C HIS A 770 14.27 8.59 30.38
N SER A 771 13.98 8.22 29.13
CA SER A 771 13.57 9.21 28.12
C SER A 771 12.14 9.72 28.34
N GLY A 772 11.26 8.88 28.90
CA GLY A 772 9.89 9.25 29.28
C GLY A 772 9.85 10.38 30.30
N ILE A 773 10.67 10.33 31.36
CA ILE A 773 10.79 11.39 32.36
C ILE A 773 11.18 12.71 31.69
N ASN A 774 12.26 12.71 30.91
CA ASN A 774 12.78 13.93 30.28
C ASN A 774 11.75 14.55 29.32
N VAL A 775 11.03 13.73 28.54
CA VAL A 775 9.96 14.20 27.65
C VAL A 775 8.77 14.73 28.45
N LEU A 776 8.27 13.99 29.44
CA LEU A 776 7.10 14.37 30.23
C LEU A 776 7.29 15.72 30.92
N VAL A 777 8.40 15.89 31.64
CA VAL A 777 8.63 17.10 32.44
C VAL A 777 9.00 18.30 31.58
N SER A 778 9.50 18.07 30.36
CA SER A 778 9.76 19.14 29.39
C SER A 778 8.53 19.99 29.10
N GLN A 779 7.32 19.43 29.24
CA GLN A 779 6.07 20.18 29.07
C GLN A 779 6.03 21.47 29.90
N TRP A 780 6.44 21.40 31.18
CA TRP A 780 6.47 22.57 32.06
C TRP A 780 7.88 23.15 32.22
N ALA A 781 8.93 22.33 32.10
CA ALA A 781 10.31 22.81 32.19
C ALA A 781 10.68 23.77 31.04
N MET A 782 10.06 23.66 29.86
CA MET A 782 10.25 24.64 28.78
C MET A 782 9.68 26.03 29.11
N ALA A 783 8.69 26.12 30.00
CA ALA A 783 8.11 27.39 30.43
C ALA A 783 8.91 28.07 31.56
N ASP A 784 9.82 27.35 32.22
CA ASP A 784 10.68 27.84 33.29
C ASP A 784 12.16 27.54 32.99
N PRO A 785 12.93 28.51 32.46
CA PRO A 785 14.34 28.33 32.14
C PRO A 785 15.21 27.84 33.30
N SER A 786 14.83 28.16 34.55
CA SER A 786 15.59 27.73 35.75
C SER A 786 15.44 26.24 36.04
N SER A 787 14.37 25.64 35.53
CA SER A 787 14.03 24.22 35.66
C SER A 787 14.30 23.42 34.38
N ALA A 788 14.74 24.06 33.28
CA ALA A 788 14.91 23.42 31.98
C ALA A 788 16.10 22.44 31.91
N ILE A 789 17.13 22.64 32.74
CA ILE A 789 18.32 21.80 32.82
C ILE A 789 18.15 20.79 33.98
N PRO A 790 18.43 19.48 33.78
CA PRO A 790 18.96 18.86 32.56
C PRO A 790 17.89 18.37 31.57
N PHE A 791 16.60 18.53 31.87
CA PHE A 791 15.51 17.81 31.21
C PHE A 791 15.34 18.10 29.72
N VAL A 792 15.21 19.38 29.32
CA VAL A 792 15.00 19.75 27.91
C VAL A 792 16.22 19.38 27.05
N PRO A 793 17.47 19.66 27.49
CA PRO A 793 18.66 19.17 26.78
C PRO A 793 18.75 17.64 26.66
N ASN A 794 18.32 16.90 27.69
CA ASN A 794 18.32 15.44 27.64
C ASN A 794 17.24 14.90 26.69
N ALA A 795 16.05 15.49 26.69
CA ALA A 795 15.00 15.18 25.72
C ALA A 795 15.47 15.49 24.29
N ASP A 796 16.10 16.64 24.05
CA ASP A 796 16.70 17.00 22.75
C ASP A 796 17.74 15.96 22.29
N LYS A 797 18.66 15.55 23.18
CA LYS A 797 19.66 14.50 22.87
C LYS A 797 19.00 13.16 22.56
N PHE A 798 17.98 12.77 23.32
CA PHE A 798 17.19 11.57 23.06
C PHE A 798 16.57 11.61 21.66
N ILE A 799 15.90 12.70 21.30
CA ILE A 799 15.30 12.87 19.98
C ILE A 799 16.35 12.77 18.87
N CYS A 800 17.48 13.47 19.03
CA CYS A 800 18.58 13.37 18.09
C CYS A 800 19.12 11.94 17.97
N SER A 801 19.10 11.14 19.03
CA SER A 801 19.56 9.75 18.98
C SER A 801 18.63 8.81 18.20
N LEU A 802 17.38 9.22 17.94
CA LEU A 802 16.44 8.43 17.14
C LEU A 802 16.57 8.73 15.63
N LEU A 803 17.22 9.83 15.24
CA LEU A 803 17.33 10.19 13.82
C LEU A 803 18.35 9.30 13.09
N PRO A 804 18.02 8.73 11.91
CA PRO A 804 18.89 7.78 11.20
C PRO A 804 20.27 8.33 10.78
N THR A 805 20.42 9.65 10.65
CA THR A 805 21.65 10.32 10.18
C THR A 805 22.43 11.02 11.29
N SER A 806 21.98 10.87 12.54
CA SER A 806 22.59 11.53 13.69
C SER A 806 23.87 10.81 14.15
N PRO A 807 24.95 11.54 14.51
CA PRO A 807 26.18 10.93 15.02
C PRO A 807 26.04 10.28 16.40
N ILE A 808 24.94 10.54 17.12
CA ILE A 808 24.63 9.97 18.43
C ILE A 808 23.47 8.96 18.35
N GLN A 809 23.26 8.34 17.20
CA GLN A 809 22.21 7.35 16.97
C GLN A 809 22.27 6.23 18.03
N SER A 810 21.14 5.98 18.69
CA SER A 810 20.99 4.97 19.75
C SER A 810 20.14 3.77 19.33
N ILE A 811 19.45 3.86 18.19
CA ILE A 811 18.55 2.81 17.66
C ILE A 811 18.88 2.44 16.21
N ASN A 812 18.76 1.16 15.88
CA ASN A 812 18.93 0.66 14.52
C ASN A 812 17.62 0.75 13.73
N TYR A 813 17.73 0.61 12.40
CA TYR A 813 16.59 0.53 11.51
C TYR A 813 16.70 -0.73 10.65
N THR A 814 15.59 -1.45 10.50
CA THR A 814 15.50 -2.54 9.51
C THR A 814 15.62 -1.99 8.08
N LYS A 815 15.77 -2.85 7.07
CA LYS A 815 15.82 -2.40 5.67
C LYS A 815 14.50 -1.75 5.25
N GLY A 816 13.39 -2.21 5.81
CA GLY A 816 12.05 -1.64 5.64
C GLY A 816 11.79 -0.37 6.46
N GLY A 817 12.68 0.03 7.36
CA GLY A 817 12.62 1.30 8.09
C GLY A 817 11.93 1.25 9.46
N LEU A 818 11.77 0.07 10.07
CA LEU A 818 11.30 -0.06 11.45
C LEU A 818 12.45 0.22 12.43
N MET A 819 12.19 1.06 13.43
CA MET A 819 13.05 1.28 14.59
C MET A 819 13.17 -0.04 15.37
N ILE A 820 14.40 -0.54 15.50
CA ILE A 820 14.66 -1.82 16.14
C ILE A 820 15.86 -1.77 17.07
N LYS A 821 15.71 -2.40 18.22
CA LYS A 821 16.79 -2.75 19.13
C LYS A 821 16.78 -4.28 19.25
N PRO A 822 17.84 -4.98 18.79
CA PRO A 822 17.86 -6.44 18.81
C PRO A 822 17.53 -6.98 20.21
N GLY A 823 16.56 -7.87 20.31
CA GLY A 823 16.06 -8.40 21.56
C GLY A 823 14.77 -9.20 21.37
N VAL A 824 14.09 -9.51 22.47
CA VAL A 824 12.74 -10.06 22.43
C VAL A 824 11.72 -8.94 22.20
N CYS A 825 10.62 -9.23 21.49
CA CYS A 825 9.51 -8.32 21.31
C CYS A 825 9.89 -6.96 20.65
N ASN A 826 10.37 -7.02 19.41
CA ASN A 826 10.92 -5.87 18.69
C ASN A 826 9.95 -4.69 18.53
N ILE A 827 8.62 -4.90 18.54
CA ILE A 827 7.58 -3.86 18.44
C ILE A 827 7.47 -2.96 19.68
N GLN A 828 8.04 -3.34 20.82
CA GLN A 828 8.05 -2.50 22.03
C GLN A 828 8.73 -1.14 21.77
N ASN A 829 9.89 -1.14 21.11
CA ASN A 829 10.64 0.08 20.83
C ASN A 829 9.91 1.05 19.88
N PRO A 830 9.46 0.63 18.68
CA PRO A 830 8.82 1.55 17.75
C PRO A 830 7.51 2.12 18.30
N THR A 831 6.75 1.39 19.13
CA THR A 831 5.51 1.93 19.74
C THR A 831 5.82 2.97 20.83
N ASN A 832 6.67 2.63 21.80
CA ASN A 832 7.06 3.52 22.90
C ASN A 832 7.78 4.79 22.42
N LEU A 833 8.79 4.63 21.56
CA LEU A 833 9.62 5.75 21.11
C LEU A 833 8.85 6.66 20.16
N SER A 834 7.98 6.12 19.30
CA SER A 834 7.12 6.94 18.45
C SER A 834 6.10 7.75 19.25
N PHE A 835 5.58 7.19 20.34
CA PHE A 835 4.72 7.92 21.25
C PHE A 835 5.46 9.13 21.86
N LEU A 836 6.70 8.94 22.34
CA LEU A 836 7.51 10.05 22.85
C LEU A 836 7.83 11.09 21.76
N LEU A 837 8.10 10.67 20.52
CA LEU A 837 8.33 11.57 19.39
C LEU A 837 7.13 12.52 19.17
N ILE A 838 5.89 12.00 19.15
CA ILE A 838 4.70 12.83 18.91
C ILE A 838 4.38 13.75 20.09
N VAL A 839 4.58 13.28 21.33
CA VAL A 839 4.37 14.10 22.52
C VAL A 839 5.37 15.24 22.56
N TYR A 840 6.66 14.94 22.36
CA TYR A 840 7.69 15.96 22.36
C TYR A 840 7.54 16.93 21.18
N ALA A 841 7.12 16.46 20.01
CA ALA A 841 6.80 17.32 18.86
C ALA A 841 5.76 18.38 19.22
N ARG A 842 4.72 18.02 19.98
CA ARG A 842 3.71 18.97 20.47
C ARG A 842 4.32 19.99 21.44
N TYR A 843 5.17 19.55 22.35
CA TYR A 843 5.80 20.44 23.34
C TYR A 843 6.73 21.45 22.66
N ILE A 844 7.63 21.00 21.76
CA ILE A 844 8.52 21.91 21.04
C ILE A 844 7.76 22.80 20.04
N HIS A 845 6.65 22.33 19.46
CA HIS A 845 5.78 23.16 18.64
C HIS A 845 5.14 24.29 19.45
N ALA A 846 4.58 23.97 20.62
CA ALA A 846 4.00 24.96 21.53
C ALA A 846 5.05 25.97 22.04
N ALA A 847 6.30 25.53 22.22
CA ALA A 847 7.42 26.39 22.61
C ALA A 847 8.09 27.13 21.43
N ASN A 848 7.63 26.94 20.19
CA ASN A 848 8.25 27.46 18.97
C ASN A 848 9.75 27.15 18.86
N LYS A 849 10.12 25.91 19.22
CA LYS A 849 11.49 25.42 19.32
C LYS A 849 11.79 24.41 18.21
N THR A 850 13.04 24.42 17.73
CA THR A 850 13.65 23.35 16.93
C THR A 850 14.83 22.73 17.67
N ILE A 851 15.30 21.57 17.21
CA ILE A 851 16.41 20.83 17.83
C ILE A 851 17.54 20.73 16.81
N ALA A 852 18.75 21.14 17.19
CA ALA A 852 19.93 20.98 16.36
C ALA A 852 20.59 19.61 16.63
N CYS A 853 20.51 18.69 15.66
CA CYS A 853 21.06 17.35 15.73
C CYS A 853 22.31 17.23 14.85
N ALA A 854 23.34 18.00 15.19
CA ALA A 854 24.59 18.13 14.44
C ALA A 854 24.38 18.56 12.97
N ASN A 855 24.21 17.61 12.05
CA ASN A 855 24.11 17.84 10.61
C ASN A 855 22.67 18.08 10.12
N GLU A 856 21.68 17.88 10.99
CA GLU A 856 20.27 18.04 10.66
C GLU A 856 19.49 18.78 11.76
N VAL A 857 18.30 19.27 11.41
CA VAL A 857 17.38 19.93 12.35
C VAL A 857 16.18 19.01 12.56
N ALA A 858 15.90 18.67 13.82
CA ALA A 858 14.65 18.02 14.22
C ALA A 858 13.61 19.09 14.58
N ASP A 859 12.68 19.32 13.65
CA ASP A 859 11.49 20.14 13.86
C ASP A 859 10.27 19.24 14.18
N PRO A 860 9.12 19.81 14.62
CA PRO A 860 7.95 19.00 14.94
C PRO A 860 7.49 18.10 13.77
N ALA A 861 7.55 18.60 12.54
CA ALA A 861 7.14 17.87 11.35
C ALA A 861 7.99 16.62 11.14
N ARG A 862 9.31 16.72 11.33
CA ARG A 862 10.24 15.60 11.23
C ARG A 862 9.95 14.52 12.25
N LEU A 863 9.66 14.89 13.50
CA LEU A 863 9.34 13.94 14.57
C LEU A 863 8.01 13.22 14.29
N ILE A 864 6.98 13.97 13.89
CA ILE A 864 5.67 13.42 13.52
C ILE A 864 5.81 12.46 12.33
N ASN A 865 6.58 12.83 11.30
CA ASN A 865 6.80 11.99 10.12
C ASN A 865 7.56 10.71 10.46
N LEU A 866 8.54 10.79 11.37
CA LEU A 866 9.25 9.61 11.85
C LEU A 866 8.32 8.68 12.64
N ALA A 867 7.54 9.21 13.58
CA ALA A 867 6.55 8.41 14.31
C ALA A 867 5.51 7.77 13.36
N LYS A 868 5.05 8.54 12.37
CA LYS A 868 4.10 8.07 11.36
C LYS A 868 4.66 6.91 10.56
N SER A 869 5.93 6.96 10.16
CA SER A 869 6.55 5.86 9.39
C SER A 869 6.57 4.55 10.18
N GLN A 870 6.72 4.62 11.51
CA GLN A 870 6.67 3.44 12.37
C GLN A 870 5.26 2.88 12.52
N VAL A 871 4.27 3.74 12.77
CA VAL A 871 2.86 3.33 12.83
C VAL A 871 2.41 2.73 11.51
N ASP A 872 2.79 3.35 10.39
CA ASP A 872 2.49 2.85 9.06
C ASP A 872 3.14 1.49 8.81
N TYR A 873 4.40 1.31 9.22
CA TYR A 873 5.10 0.03 9.14
C TYR A 873 4.35 -1.06 9.91
N ILE A 874 3.97 -0.80 11.17
CA ILE A 874 3.23 -1.75 12.02
C ILE A 874 1.89 -2.13 11.37
N LEU A 875 1.23 -1.19 10.69
CA LEU A 875 -0.08 -1.38 10.08
C LEU A 875 -0.04 -1.91 8.63
N GLY A 876 1.14 -2.21 8.10
CA GLY A 876 1.29 -2.95 6.84
C GLY A 876 2.10 -2.26 5.74
N ASN A 877 2.60 -1.04 5.97
CA ASN A 877 3.54 -0.37 5.08
C ASN A 877 4.98 -0.85 5.34
N ASN A 878 5.20 -2.14 5.15
CA ASN A 878 6.47 -2.81 5.37
C ASN A 878 6.79 -3.79 4.20
N PRO A 879 8.00 -4.34 4.11
CA PRO A 879 8.39 -5.21 2.99
C PRO A 879 7.50 -6.44 2.79
N LEU A 880 6.79 -6.91 3.82
CA LEU A 880 5.89 -8.06 3.76
C LEU A 880 4.44 -7.70 3.38
N GLY A 881 4.11 -6.40 3.32
CA GLY A 881 2.76 -5.90 3.10
C GLY A 881 1.75 -6.44 4.11
N MET A 882 2.18 -6.68 5.35
CA MET A 882 1.44 -7.39 6.40
C MET A 882 1.30 -6.50 7.63
N SER A 883 0.09 -6.33 8.16
CA SER A 883 -0.07 -5.68 9.46
C SER A 883 0.42 -6.60 10.57
N TYR A 884 1.15 -6.07 11.55
CA TYR A 884 1.47 -6.76 12.80
C TYR A 884 0.38 -6.55 13.87
N MET A 885 -0.76 -5.93 13.50
CA MET A 885 -1.97 -5.88 14.31
C MET A 885 -2.95 -6.96 13.83
N VAL A 886 -3.31 -7.88 14.73
CA VAL A 886 -4.26 -8.96 14.45
C VAL A 886 -5.63 -8.36 14.07
N GLY A 887 -6.21 -8.84 12.97
CA GLY A 887 -7.51 -8.38 12.48
C GLY A 887 -7.51 -7.02 11.78
N TYR A 888 -6.33 -6.44 11.49
CA TYR A 888 -6.21 -5.18 10.75
C TYR A 888 -5.61 -5.40 9.36
N GLY A 889 -6.22 -4.77 8.34
CA GLY A 889 -5.80 -4.93 6.95
C GLY A 889 -6.09 -6.31 6.35
N PRO A 890 -5.72 -6.53 5.08
CA PRO A 890 -6.01 -7.77 4.35
C PRO A 890 -5.07 -8.94 4.69
N LYS A 891 -3.95 -8.68 5.39
CA LYS A 891 -2.94 -9.67 5.77
C LYS A 891 -2.41 -9.32 7.16
N PHE A 892 -2.61 -10.22 8.12
CA PHE A 892 -2.20 -10.07 9.52
C PHE A 892 -1.90 -11.46 10.14
N PRO A 893 -1.18 -11.56 11.28
CA PRO A 893 -0.90 -12.81 11.97
C PRO A 893 -2.16 -13.56 12.39
N GLN A 894 -2.24 -14.84 12.06
CA GLN A 894 -3.34 -15.74 12.40
C GLN A 894 -2.96 -16.79 13.46
N LYS A 895 -1.67 -17.04 13.69
CA LYS A 895 -1.15 -18.00 14.68
C LYS A 895 -0.35 -17.32 15.79
N VAL A 896 -1.02 -16.49 16.57
CA VAL A 896 -0.38 -15.75 17.68
C VAL A 896 -0.21 -16.62 18.92
N HIS A 897 0.87 -16.41 19.67
CA HIS A 897 1.13 -17.06 20.96
C HIS A 897 0.20 -16.48 22.02
N HIS A 898 -1.05 -16.95 22.07
CA HIS A 898 -2.05 -16.48 23.04
C HIS A 898 -3.07 -17.57 23.36
N ARG A 899 -3.16 -17.98 24.63
CA ARG A 899 -3.98 -19.13 25.08
C ARG A 899 -5.45 -18.99 24.72
N GLY A 900 -6.11 -17.91 25.14
CA GLY A 900 -7.53 -17.67 24.83
C GLY A 900 -7.84 -17.51 23.33
N SER A 901 -6.83 -17.18 22.52
CA SER A 901 -6.98 -17.05 21.06
C SER A 901 -6.84 -18.42 20.39
N THR A 902 -5.92 -19.23 20.89
CA THR A 902 -5.54 -20.54 20.35
C THR A 902 -6.55 -21.64 20.66
N LEU A 903 -7.26 -21.54 21.79
CA LEU A 903 -8.19 -22.55 22.28
C LEU A 903 -9.63 -22.22 21.89
N PRO A 904 -10.50 -23.23 21.65
CA PRO A 904 -11.90 -22.99 21.38
C PRO A 904 -12.58 -22.28 22.57
N SER A 905 -13.50 -21.37 22.27
CA SER A 905 -14.24 -20.65 23.29
C SER A 905 -15.16 -21.57 24.09
N MET A 906 -15.62 -21.12 25.26
CA MET A 906 -16.65 -21.83 26.06
C MET A 906 -17.94 -22.07 25.26
N ASP A 907 -18.26 -21.21 24.28
CA ASP A 907 -19.48 -21.35 23.47
C ASP A 907 -19.34 -22.48 22.44
N GLU A 908 -18.13 -22.71 21.91
CA GLU A 908 -17.83 -23.75 20.91
C GLU A 908 -17.45 -25.10 21.56
N HIS A 909 -16.86 -25.08 22.75
CA HIS A 909 -16.43 -26.26 23.50
C HIS A 909 -16.75 -26.08 24.99
N PRO A 910 -17.97 -26.35 25.46
CA PRO A 910 -18.40 -26.06 26.82
C PRO A 910 -17.74 -26.94 27.88
N GLU A 911 -17.17 -28.09 27.51
CA GLU A 911 -16.44 -28.96 28.42
C GLU A 911 -15.13 -28.29 28.87
N HIS A 912 -14.76 -28.54 30.14
CA HIS A 912 -13.53 -28.06 30.77
C HIS A 912 -12.29 -28.62 30.06
N LEU A 913 -11.32 -27.75 29.77
CA LEU A 913 -9.99 -28.03 29.23
C LEU A 913 -8.97 -27.79 30.34
N GLY A 914 -8.48 -28.86 30.95
CA GLY A 914 -7.48 -28.78 32.00
C GLY A 914 -6.08 -28.51 31.46
N CYS A 915 -5.12 -28.38 32.37
CA CYS A 915 -3.72 -28.20 32.01
C CYS A 915 -3.24 -29.28 31.01
N ARG A 916 -2.74 -28.82 29.85
CA ARG A 916 -2.26 -29.59 28.68
C ARG A 916 -3.31 -30.15 27.73
N ASP A 917 -4.60 -30.05 28.01
CA ASP A 917 -5.64 -30.43 27.03
C ASP A 917 -5.59 -29.53 25.78
N GLY A 918 -5.06 -28.32 25.94
CA GLY A 918 -4.84 -27.36 24.87
C GLY A 918 -3.62 -27.62 23.98
N ASP A 919 -2.73 -28.56 24.34
CA ASP A 919 -1.46 -28.81 23.63
C ASP A 919 -1.67 -29.10 22.14
N GLN A 920 -2.73 -29.83 21.80
CA GLN A 920 -3.06 -30.17 20.41
C GLN A 920 -3.39 -28.93 19.57
N TYR A 921 -4.03 -27.92 20.17
CA TYR A 921 -4.35 -26.66 19.51
C TYR A 921 -3.10 -25.80 19.36
N PHE A 922 -2.27 -25.74 20.40
CA PHE A 922 -0.97 -25.08 20.34
C PHE A 922 -0.10 -25.64 19.19
N LYS A 923 -0.04 -26.96 19.08
CA LYS A 923 0.75 -27.69 18.07
C LYS A 923 0.13 -27.67 16.66
N SER A 924 -1.09 -27.19 16.50
CA SER A 924 -1.80 -27.18 15.22
C SER A 924 -1.20 -26.18 14.23
N ASP A 925 -1.20 -26.49 12.93
CA ASP A 925 -0.84 -25.52 11.89
C ASP A 925 -2.02 -24.62 11.46
N ASN A 926 -3.23 -24.88 11.97
CA ASN A 926 -4.40 -24.07 11.66
C ASN A 926 -4.30 -22.68 12.30
N PRO A 927 -4.97 -21.65 11.74
CA PRO A 927 -5.21 -20.38 12.40
C PRO A 927 -5.81 -20.54 13.81
N ASN A 928 -5.57 -19.55 14.67
CA ASN A 928 -6.24 -19.45 15.97
C ASN A 928 -7.77 -19.39 15.77
N PRO A 929 -8.56 -20.21 16.48
CA PRO A 929 -10.02 -20.23 16.32
C PRO A 929 -10.67 -18.90 16.73
N ASN A 930 -10.12 -18.23 17.75
CA ASN A 930 -10.60 -16.92 18.17
C ASN A 930 -9.64 -15.83 17.68
N VAL A 931 -10.10 -14.94 16.80
CA VAL A 931 -9.30 -13.81 16.32
C VAL A 931 -9.18 -12.76 17.43
N LEU A 932 -7.99 -12.58 17.99
CA LEU A 932 -7.69 -11.57 19.00
C LEU A 932 -7.54 -10.18 18.36
N ILE A 933 -8.66 -9.62 17.92
CA ILE A 933 -8.68 -8.36 17.16
C ILE A 933 -7.98 -7.24 17.92
N GLY A 934 -7.05 -6.56 17.25
CA GLY A 934 -6.31 -5.41 17.76
C GLY A 934 -4.97 -5.72 18.42
N ALA A 935 -4.66 -6.99 18.67
CA ALA A 935 -3.41 -7.36 19.32
C ALA A 935 -2.20 -6.98 18.46
N LEU A 936 -1.22 -6.29 19.05
CA LEU A 936 0.09 -6.07 18.45
C LEU A 936 1.03 -7.20 18.83
N VAL A 937 1.47 -7.99 17.85
CA VAL A 937 2.47 -9.05 18.07
C VAL A 937 3.87 -8.46 18.27
N GLY A 938 4.84 -9.27 18.71
CA GLY A 938 6.24 -8.88 18.87
C GLY A 938 6.91 -8.33 17.61
N GLY A 939 6.45 -8.69 16.41
CA GLY A 939 6.84 -8.10 15.13
C GLY A 939 7.99 -8.81 14.42
N PRO A 940 8.61 -8.20 13.39
CA PRO A 940 9.65 -8.84 12.59
C PRO A 940 11.03 -8.83 13.27
N ASP A 941 11.94 -9.63 12.71
CA ASP A 941 13.37 -9.60 13.01
C ASP A 941 14.07 -8.43 12.30
N VAL A 942 15.37 -8.25 12.57
CA VAL A 942 16.22 -7.15 12.07
C VAL A 942 16.31 -7.03 10.55
N ASP A 943 15.99 -8.11 9.82
CA ASP A 943 16.00 -8.16 8.36
C ASP A 943 14.61 -8.03 7.72
N ASP A 944 13.60 -7.61 8.51
CA ASP A 944 12.19 -7.51 8.14
C ASP A 944 11.49 -8.87 7.92
N SER A 945 12.14 -9.99 8.26
CA SER A 945 11.48 -11.31 8.22
C SER A 945 10.54 -11.51 9.41
N PHE A 946 9.46 -12.23 9.19
CA PHE A 946 8.47 -12.55 10.22
C PHE A 946 8.01 -13.99 10.04
N ASN A 947 8.32 -14.83 11.04
CA ASN A 947 7.90 -16.22 11.05
C ASN A 947 6.62 -16.38 11.88
N GLU A 948 5.50 -16.63 11.21
CA GLU A 948 4.22 -16.74 11.89
C GLU A 948 4.05 -18.14 12.54
N SER A 949 4.44 -18.25 13.81
CA SER A 949 4.40 -19.49 14.58
C SER A 949 4.10 -19.23 16.06
N ARG A 950 3.17 -20.00 16.65
CA ARG A 950 2.92 -19.97 18.11
C ARG A 950 4.14 -20.38 18.93
N TYR A 951 5.09 -21.10 18.35
CA TYR A 951 6.33 -21.45 19.04
C TYR A 951 7.32 -20.28 19.12
N ASP A 952 7.12 -19.26 18.28
CA ASP A 952 7.96 -18.08 18.20
C ASP A 952 7.34 -16.93 19.00
N ALA A 953 7.25 -17.12 20.31
CA ALA A 953 6.68 -16.12 21.23
C ALA A 953 7.34 -14.73 21.09
N PRO A 954 8.68 -14.59 20.95
CA PRO A 954 9.31 -13.27 20.81
C PRO A 954 8.77 -12.40 19.67
N HIS A 955 8.25 -13.02 18.60
CA HIS A 955 7.71 -12.32 17.43
C HIS A 955 6.18 -12.37 17.36
N THR A 956 5.53 -13.41 17.90
CA THR A 956 4.07 -13.63 17.72
C THR A 956 3.22 -13.41 18.96
N GLU A 957 3.83 -13.18 20.13
CA GLU A 957 3.11 -12.90 21.37
C GLU A 957 2.66 -11.43 21.40
N PRO A 958 1.36 -11.17 21.68
CA PRO A 958 0.89 -9.82 21.97
C PRO A 958 1.00 -9.49 23.46
N THR A 959 1.25 -8.22 23.78
CA THR A 959 1.33 -7.74 25.16
C THR A 959 0.57 -6.44 25.38
N THR A 960 0.08 -6.21 26.59
CA THR A 960 -0.63 -4.96 26.94
C THR A 960 0.24 -3.72 26.83
N TYR A 961 1.51 -3.83 27.24
CA TYR A 961 2.43 -2.69 27.31
C TYR A 961 2.91 -2.21 25.94
N ASN A 962 2.87 -3.05 24.89
CA ASN A 962 3.09 -2.61 23.51
C ASN A 962 1.89 -1.87 22.93
N SER A 963 0.69 -2.34 23.29
CA SER A 963 -0.57 -1.84 22.70
C SER A 963 -1.00 -0.50 23.32
N ALA A 964 -0.70 -0.29 24.60
CA ALA A 964 -1.04 0.92 25.35
C ALA A 964 -0.52 2.24 24.73
N PRO A 965 0.78 2.42 24.46
CA PRO A 965 1.30 3.62 23.77
C PRO A 965 0.75 3.77 22.34
N PHE A 966 0.42 2.64 21.68
CA PHE A 966 -0.08 2.66 20.32
C PHE A 966 -1.48 3.26 20.21
N VAL A 967 -2.30 3.17 21.27
CA VAL A 967 -3.61 3.87 21.34
C VAL A 967 -3.44 5.38 21.14
N GLY A 968 -2.49 6.02 21.82
CA GLY A 968 -2.23 7.46 21.66
C GLY A 968 -1.71 7.84 20.27
N LEU A 969 -0.83 7.01 19.70
CA LEU A 969 -0.33 7.17 18.33
C LEU A 969 -1.48 7.14 17.31
N LEU A 970 -2.35 6.13 17.42
CA LEU A 970 -3.51 5.97 16.54
C LEU A 970 -4.53 7.10 16.70
N ALA A 971 -4.78 7.55 17.93
CA ALA A 971 -5.63 8.71 18.20
C ALA A 971 -5.09 9.97 17.51
N TYR A 972 -3.80 10.24 17.64
CA TYR A 972 -3.16 11.37 16.96
C TYR A 972 -3.27 11.27 15.43
N PHE A 973 -2.94 10.13 14.83
CA PHE A 973 -2.95 10.01 13.36
C PHE A 973 -4.35 9.89 12.76
N ASN A 974 -5.35 9.47 13.54
CA ASN A 974 -6.75 9.50 13.14
C ASN A 974 -7.26 10.94 12.93
N ASN A 975 -6.85 11.87 13.80
CA ASN A 975 -7.21 13.28 13.65
C ASN A 975 -6.07 14.19 14.17
N PRO A 976 -5.07 14.52 13.33
CA PRO A 976 -3.84 15.18 13.76
C PRO A 976 -4.07 16.65 14.14
N THR A 977 -3.61 17.04 15.33
CA THR A 977 -3.71 18.42 15.83
C THR A 977 -2.66 19.36 15.26
N ILE A 978 -1.54 18.82 14.75
CA ILE A 978 -0.50 19.58 14.06
C ILE A 978 -0.35 19.02 12.64
N THR A 979 -0.74 19.82 11.64
CA THR A 979 -0.65 19.45 10.22
C THR A 979 0.41 20.28 9.52
N PHE A 980 1.36 19.61 8.86
CA PHE A 980 2.31 20.25 7.97
C PHE A 980 2.03 19.80 6.53
N PRO A 981 2.28 20.64 5.50
CA PRO A 981 2.28 20.17 4.13
C PRO A 981 3.33 19.05 4.02
N LEU A 982 2.91 17.85 3.59
CA LEU A 982 3.81 16.71 3.39
C LEU A 982 4.91 17.10 2.39
N GLN A 983 6.16 17.22 2.89
CA GLN A 983 7.36 17.44 2.10
C GLN A 983 7.76 16.21 1.28
#